data_AF-A0A0Q5DKF9-F1
#
_entry.id   AF-A0A0Q5DKF9-F1
#
_cell.length_a   1.000
_cell.length_b   1.000
_cell.length_c   1.000
_cell.angle_alpha   90.00
_cell.angle_beta   90.00
_cell.angle_gamma   90.00
#
_symmetry.space_group_name_H-M   'P 1'
#
loop_
_entity.id
_entity.type
_entity.pdbx_description
1 polymer ?
#
loop_
_entity_poly.entity_id
_entity_poly.type
_entity_poly.pdbx_seq_one_letter_code
_entity_poly.pdbx_strand_id
1 'polypeptide(L)'
;MKQFSSRQVLTAGLTPLLLSLAVTNAYAADVVRTGTAGRQGADATTPGAAGGVGTGGQSLTINPGNAGAVYNRLSVTGGRGGDGGMGGPGSDEFGNGSGTGGSGGRGGNASATTLDLTGYAGASALGGDGGHAGSSPGYFNFTPANPAYGNGGSGGAAVSSARTSAVGNATALAEATGGIGGNANGGAGGYAGVGGAASAAASASSLTGNVGASAVATGGAGGNGTDVAWRGGRGGNATLTNAVRGTTVGGTVTLSQRATGGQGGNDAVSTIPPYQELTGDVRGGRAVSTLVLDDAGASALTLDIASIGGAGGTPTSFAGVSNGDGGAATSSLTLTSARSGSRIDVLVSAVGGAGGESYQVAGRGGSANASADLRGAAVGGRVAATGGYGDIGGNATASLRASGSGVVRGTAEAAGGAGIDYRSSRSYGAGSATLMLSGDGAEGASLSSGGSATSNTSVTGTGALAVDVQAQATASGNNGPRYGAAVANTVVNTVRAGVAAGTAAVRAVSVALGGDHVETATATTDVRAAGDIFASSKASGGSDSFEHADSHSGDSVAMSRAITSGAHNVNVTATALSNIGNPGGDRAFLGNATAGSYGRSGSGVVESVAVARGGYYGYAFDNGQLSHANASATAVTTRAGGVSLARAEGEGLVMNVTATAQGIGAAGGAMTFAAGARSSFGNAAQASASNRFRTSAFDLPQLAAVSTMSAHVGAGPADAAALGLGANVAAAVPNVLGTGVHAAGVEALIDTSPAVLTTSGEFSFATDTAQRLLLGFVSSTFVGSGFDALDLTISNNGVTLLSQSFTTLAAANLYFNDHVVDLGLFGAGNQHLVISSSMTYAQQGAYAFNYVLGGGAAFRTSALGVPMLDTVSAVPEPSAWLMMSLGMGGMLLVARRRKAAPGA
;
A
#
# COMPACT_ATOMS: atom_id res chain seq x y z
N MET A 1 38.61 62.53 -47.16
CA MET A 1 37.49 62.64 -48.12
C MET A 1 36.95 61.23 -48.34
N LYS A 2 35.70 60.83 -48.17
CA LYS A 2 34.44 61.48 -47.76
C LYS A 2 33.68 60.45 -46.90
N GLN A 3 33.10 60.90 -45.79
CA GLN A 3 32.11 60.18 -45.00
C GLN A 3 30.84 59.98 -45.84
N PHE A 4 30.21 58.80 -45.78
CA PHE A 4 28.78 58.67 -46.00
C PHE A 4 28.15 57.90 -44.84
N SER A 5 27.39 58.66 -44.06
CA SER A 5 26.46 58.22 -43.03
C SER A 5 25.26 57.52 -43.68
N SER A 6 25.04 56.25 -43.36
CA SER A 6 23.89 55.46 -43.81
C SER A 6 22.99 54.98 -42.66
N ARG A 7 23.04 55.67 -41.51
CA ARG A 7 22.33 55.25 -40.28
C ARG A 7 20.91 55.81 -40.08
N GLN A 8 20.31 56.49 -41.07
CA GLN A 8 19.03 57.22 -40.86
C GLN A 8 17.86 56.89 -41.80
N VAL A 9 17.97 55.93 -42.72
CA VAL A 9 16.87 55.65 -43.68
C VAL A 9 16.10 54.35 -43.39
N LEU A 10 16.60 53.44 -42.54
CA LEU A 10 15.86 52.21 -42.21
C LEU A 10 14.75 52.39 -41.16
N THR A 11 14.74 53.48 -40.39
CA THR A 11 13.80 53.66 -39.27
C THR A 11 12.46 54.29 -39.67
N ALA A 12 12.36 54.95 -40.83
CA ALA A 12 11.15 55.64 -41.26
C ALA A 12 10.21 54.80 -42.17
N GLY A 13 10.73 53.73 -42.80
CA GLY A 13 9.94 52.82 -43.63
C GLY A 13 9.37 51.62 -42.88
N LEU A 14 9.91 51.29 -41.70
CA LEU A 14 9.45 50.19 -40.85
C LEU A 14 8.25 50.58 -39.99
N THR A 15 8.10 51.85 -39.61
CA THR A 15 7.01 52.31 -38.73
C THR A 15 5.63 52.19 -39.39
N PRO A 16 5.40 52.57 -40.66
CA PRO A 16 4.12 52.35 -41.35
C PRO A 16 3.87 50.86 -41.62
N LEU A 17 4.91 50.06 -41.84
CA LEU A 17 4.79 48.61 -42.04
C LEU A 17 4.39 47.91 -40.74
N LEU A 18 5.02 48.29 -39.62
CA LEU A 18 4.67 47.85 -38.26
C LEU A 18 3.29 48.36 -37.82
N LEU A 19 2.89 49.58 -38.19
CA LEU A 19 1.54 50.09 -37.95
C LEU A 19 0.51 49.39 -38.86
N SER A 20 0.84 49.05 -40.11
CA SER A 20 -0.07 48.30 -40.99
C SER A 20 -0.28 46.85 -40.54
N LEU A 21 0.75 46.22 -39.95
CA LEU A 21 0.61 44.96 -39.22
C LEU A 21 -0.23 45.13 -37.93
N ALA A 22 -0.13 46.27 -37.24
CA ALA A 22 -0.93 46.57 -36.06
C ALA A 22 -2.40 46.92 -36.39
N VAL A 23 -2.71 47.36 -37.62
CA VAL A 23 -4.10 47.68 -38.05
C VAL A 23 -4.87 46.44 -38.51
N THR A 24 -4.20 45.31 -38.77
CA THR A 24 -4.85 43.99 -38.81
C THR A 24 -5.10 43.40 -37.41
N ASN A 25 -5.33 44.25 -36.41
CA ASN A 25 -6.21 43.92 -35.27
C ASN A 25 -7.63 43.73 -35.83
N ALA A 26 -7.83 42.64 -36.57
CA ALA A 26 -9.14 42.21 -37.02
C ALA A 26 -10.00 42.09 -35.76
N TYR A 27 -11.11 42.84 -35.74
CA TYR A 27 -12.10 42.73 -34.69
C TYR A 27 -12.47 41.24 -34.54
N ALA A 28 -12.05 40.69 -33.40
CA ALA A 28 -12.44 39.40 -32.87
C ALA A 28 -13.96 39.22 -33.03
N ALA A 29 -14.39 38.42 -34.01
CA ALA A 29 -15.80 38.11 -34.19
C ALA A 29 -16.15 36.84 -33.41
N ASP A 30 -17.13 36.94 -32.52
CA ASP A 30 -17.82 35.80 -31.94
C ASP A 30 -18.87 35.31 -32.94
N VAL A 31 -18.74 34.07 -33.42
CA VAL A 31 -19.63 33.50 -34.44
C VAL A 31 -20.36 32.27 -33.91
N VAL A 32 -21.68 32.25 -34.09
CA VAL A 32 -22.54 31.10 -33.78
C VAL A 32 -23.22 30.64 -35.06
N ARG A 33 -23.19 29.32 -35.34
CA ARG A 33 -23.81 28.73 -36.53
C ARG A 33 -24.48 27.40 -36.19
N THR A 34 -25.66 27.18 -36.76
CA THR A 34 -26.46 25.97 -36.52
C THR A 34 -26.87 25.36 -37.86
N GLY A 35 -26.68 24.05 -38.01
CA GLY A 35 -27.15 23.29 -39.17
C GLY A 35 -28.67 23.22 -39.21
N THR A 36 -29.25 23.14 -40.41
CA THR A 36 -30.70 22.97 -40.59
C THR A 36 -31.15 21.61 -40.06
N ALA A 37 -32.27 21.59 -39.33
CA ALA A 37 -32.88 20.35 -38.88
C ALA A 37 -33.38 19.50 -40.06
N GLY A 38 -33.38 18.19 -39.86
CA GLY A 38 -34.01 17.23 -40.75
C GLY A 38 -35.54 17.40 -40.76
N ARG A 39 -36.14 17.16 -41.91
CA ARG A 39 -37.60 17.03 -42.06
C ARG A 39 -38.10 15.78 -41.36
N GLN A 40 -39.22 15.92 -40.66
CA GLN A 40 -39.99 14.81 -40.09
C GLN A 40 -40.49 13.87 -41.21
N GLY A 41 -40.61 12.60 -40.88
CA GLY A 41 -41.25 11.60 -41.73
C GLY A 41 -42.74 11.88 -41.83
N ALA A 42 -43.34 11.58 -42.98
CA ALA A 42 -44.77 11.74 -43.16
C ALA A 42 -45.53 10.65 -42.41
N ASP A 43 -46.59 11.02 -41.69
CA ASP A 43 -47.48 10.04 -41.06
C ASP A 43 -48.20 9.21 -42.14
N ALA A 44 -48.39 7.93 -41.87
CA ALA A 44 -49.17 7.07 -42.73
C ALA A 44 -50.66 7.37 -42.56
N THR A 45 -51.31 7.71 -43.67
CA THR A 45 -52.76 7.99 -43.71
C THR A 45 -53.60 6.75 -44.06
N THR A 46 -52.95 5.70 -44.58
CA THR A 46 -53.61 4.44 -44.93
C THR A 46 -53.48 3.45 -43.77
N PRO A 47 -54.58 2.79 -43.34
CA PRO A 47 -54.51 1.78 -42.30
C PRO A 47 -53.45 0.71 -42.60
N GLY A 48 -52.62 0.39 -41.61
CA GLY A 48 -51.53 -0.57 -41.75
C GLY A 48 -50.29 -0.14 -42.54
N ALA A 49 -50.29 1.06 -43.14
CA ALA A 49 -49.09 1.57 -43.83
C ALA A 49 -48.03 2.07 -42.85
N ALA A 50 -46.76 1.82 -43.13
CA ALA A 50 -45.67 2.33 -42.29
C ALA A 50 -45.52 3.85 -42.42
N GLY A 51 -45.15 4.51 -41.32
CA GLY A 51 -44.79 5.91 -41.29
C GLY A 51 -43.49 6.18 -42.05
N GLY A 52 -43.38 7.38 -42.61
CA GLY A 52 -42.20 7.82 -43.35
C GLY A 52 -40.96 7.96 -42.46
N VAL A 53 -39.78 7.76 -43.04
CA VAL A 53 -38.50 7.94 -42.33
C VAL A 53 -38.18 9.44 -42.18
N GLY A 54 -37.76 9.84 -40.99
CA GLY A 54 -37.24 11.18 -40.74
C GLY A 54 -35.88 11.39 -41.43
N THR A 55 -35.68 12.55 -42.03
CA THR A 55 -34.41 12.87 -42.71
C THR A 55 -33.32 13.29 -41.72
N GLY A 56 -32.05 13.09 -42.08
CA GLY A 56 -30.92 13.50 -41.23
C GLY A 56 -30.80 15.03 -41.12
N GLY A 57 -30.29 15.49 -39.98
CA GLY A 57 -29.93 16.89 -39.78
C GLY A 57 -28.66 17.28 -40.54
N GLN A 58 -28.53 18.55 -40.89
CA GLN A 58 -27.38 19.06 -41.63
C GLN A 58 -26.10 18.99 -40.79
N SER A 59 -25.06 18.37 -41.34
CA SER A 59 -23.71 18.47 -40.77
C SER A 59 -23.06 19.81 -41.13
N LEU A 60 -22.36 20.40 -40.17
CA LEU A 60 -21.74 21.71 -40.32
C LEU A 60 -20.25 21.66 -39.96
N THR A 61 -19.40 22.23 -40.82
CA THR A 61 -17.95 22.33 -40.61
C THR A 61 -17.50 23.74 -40.95
N ILE A 62 -16.89 24.43 -39.97
CA ILE A 62 -16.43 25.80 -40.14
C ILE A 62 -14.95 25.87 -39.76
N ASN A 63 -14.14 26.26 -40.73
CA ASN A 63 -12.68 26.39 -40.60
C ASN A 63 -12.23 27.77 -41.12
N PRO A 64 -11.12 28.34 -40.58
CA PRO A 64 -10.63 29.66 -40.97
C PRO A 64 -10.33 29.77 -42.48
N GLY A 65 -9.82 28.69 -43.08
CA GLY A 65 -9.52 28.63 -44.52
C GLY A 65 -10.74 28.63 -45.44
N ASN A 66 -11.91 28.20 -44.95
CA ASN A 66 -13.15 28.18 -45.74
C ASN A 66 -14.02 29.43 -45.53
N ALA A 67 -13.80 30.17 -44.44
CA ALA A 67 -14.63 31.32 -44.07
C ALA A 67 -13.97 32.68 -44.34
N GLY A 68 -12.68 32.71 -44.71
CA GLY A 68 -11.94 33.95 -45.00
C GLY A 68 -11.74 34.87 -43.79
N ALA A 69 -12.06 34.41 -42.58
CA ALA A 69 -12.05 35.20 -41.35
C ALA A 69 -11.34 34.44 -40.21
N VAL A 70 -10.63 35.20 -39.39
CA VAL A 70 -9.99 34.77 -38.12
C VAL A 70 -11.03 34.97 -37.02
N TYR A 71 -11.29 33.95 -36.19
CA TYR A 71 -12.30 34.01 -35.13
C TYR A 71 -11.64 33.85 -33.76
N ASN A 72 -11.98 34.75 -32.83
CA ASN A 72 -11.57 34.57 -31.43
C ASN A 72 -12.48 33.58 -30.73
N ARG A 73 -13.76 33.49 -31.12
CA ARG A 73 -14.70 32.47 -30.63
C ARG A 73 -15.62 31.98 -31.73
N LEU A 74 -15.72 30.66 -31.87
CA LEU A 74 -16.62 30.00 -32.81
C LEU A 74 -17.46 28.94 -32.09
N SER A 75 -18.77 28.95 -32.30
CA SER A 75 -19.71 27.93 -31.85
C SER A 75 -20.45 27.34 -33.04
N VAL A 76 -20.43 26.01 -33.17
CA VAL A 76 -21.01 25.26 -34.28
C VAL A 76 -21.92 24.17 -33.74
N THR A 77 -23.19 24.19 -34.14
CA THR A 77 -24.17 23.17 -33.79
C THR A 77 -24.62 22.41 -35.03
N GLY A 78 -24.62 21.08 -35.01
CA GLY A 78 -25.18 20.25 -36.06
C GLY A 78 -26.71 20.32 -36.07
N GLY A 79 -27.33 20.13 -37.24
CA GLY A 79 -28.78 20.08 -37.32
C GLY A 79 -29.35 18.87 -36.61
N ARG A 80 -30.49 19.02 -35.91
CA ARG A 80 -31.22 17.89 -35.33
C ARG A 80 -31.79 16.98 -36.42
N GLY A 81 -31.81 15.67 -36.23
CA GLY A 81 -32.49 14.71 -37.11
C GLY A 81 -34.01 14.86 -37.03
N GLY A 82 -34.71 14.68 -38.16
CA GLY A 82 -36.17 14.71 -38.19
C GLY A 82 -36.76 13.46 -37.53
N ASP A 83 -37.87 13.61 -36.81
CA ASP A 83 -38.55 12.44 -36.21
C ASP A 83 -39.17 11.55 -37.30
N GLY A 84 -39.34 10.27 -37.03
CA GLY A 84 -40.09 9.37 -37.91
C GLY A 84 -41.58 9.68 -37.89
N GLY A 85 -42.26 9.45 -39.01
CA GLY A 85 -43.72 9.60 -39.11
C GLY A 85 -44.45 8.49 -38.38
N MET A 86 -45.65 8.76 -37.89
CA MET A 86 -46.51 7.77 -37.24
C MET A 86 -46.96 6.71 -38.25
N GLY A 87 -47.09 5.46 -37.79
CA GLY A 87 -47.71 4.39 -38.54
C GLY A 87 -49.22 4.63 -38.73
N GLY A 88 -49.79 4.04 -39.78
CA GLY A 88 -51.22 4.15 -40.06
C GLY A 88 -52.07 3.47 -38.98
N PRO A 89 -53.32 3.92 -38.77
CA PRO A 89 -54.21 3.28 -37.79
C PRO A 89 -54.46 1.80 -38.12
N GLY A 90 -54.92 1.03 -37.14
CA GLY A 90 -55.33 -0.36 -37.38
C GLY A 90 -56.47 -0.47 -38.41
N SER A 91 -56.54 -1.62 -39.07
CA SER A 91 -57.59 -1.92 -40.06
C SER A 91 -58.94 -2.29 -39.43
N ASP A 92 -59.00 -2.49 -38.11
CA ASP A 92 -60.20 -2.80 -37.34
C ASP A 92 -60.28 -2.00 -36.02
N GLU A 93 -61.42 -2.09 -35.34
CA GLU A 93 -61.69 -1.42 -34.05
C GLU A 93 -60.75 -1.86 -32.91
N PHE A 94 -60.07 -3.00 -33.08
CA PHE A 94 -59.12 -3.54 -32.11
C PHE A 94 -57.67 -3.14 -32.39
N GLY A 95 -57.41 -2.40 -33.48
CA GLY A 95 -56.07 -1.94 -33.84
C GLY A 95 -55.22 -2.98 -34.56
N ASN A 96 -55.79 -4.11 -35.02
CA ASN A 96 -55.05 -5.12 -35.76
C ASN A 96 -54.56 -4.60 -37.11
N GLY A 97 -53.30 -4.89 -37.40
CA GLY A 97 -52.64 -4.44 -38.62
C GLY A 97 -52.41 -2.93 -38.64
N SER A 98 -52.11 -2.31 -37.51
CA SER A 98 -51.57 -0.95 -37.48
C SER A 98 -50.22 -0.89 -38.19
N GLY A 99 -49.95 0.25 -38.81
CA GLY A 99 -48.69 0.51 -39.48
C GLY A 99 -47.56 0.70 -38.48
N THR A 100 -46.34 0.38 -38.88
CA THR A 100 -45.17 0.64 -38.04
C THR A 100 -44.76 2.11 -38.12
N GLY A 101 -44.31 2.68 -37.00
CA GLY A 101 -43.69 3.99 -37.00
C GLY A 101 -42.42 4.05 -37.85
N GLY A 102 -42.19 5.19 -38.51
CA GLY A 102 -40.97 5.45 -39.26
C GLY A 102 -39.75 5.60 -38.36
N SER A 103 -38.55 5.36 -38.90
CA SER A 103 -37.31 5.63 -38.17
C SER A 103 -37.00 7.14 -38.08
N GLY A 104 -36.38 7.55 -36.99
CA GLY A 104 -35.85 8.90 -36.81
C GLY A 104 -34.57 9.13 -37.61
N GLY A 105 -34.40 10.34 -38.11
CA GLY A 105 -33.21 10.79 -38.83
C GLY A 105 -32.02 10.97 -37.91
N ARG A 106 -30.80 10.77 -38.42
CA ARG A 106 -29.57 11.03 -37.66
C ARG A 106 -29.36 12.52 -37.40
N GLY A 107 -28.77 12.86 -36.27
CA GLY A 107 -28.27 14.21 -36.01
C GLY A 107 -27.07 14.55 -36.90
N GLY A 108 -26.94 15.82 -37.27
CA GLY A 108 -25.84 16.35 -38.06
C GLY A 108 -24.56 16.48 -37.24
N ASN A 109 -23.40 16.22 -37.84
CA ASN A 109 -22.11 16.42 -37.19
C ASN A 109 -21.76 17.91 -37.08
N ALA A 110 -20.99 18.30 -36.06
CA ALA A 110 -20.48 19.65 -35.89
C ALA A 110 -18.95 19.68 -35.84
N SER A 111 -18.34 20.59 -36.59
CA SER A 111 -16.90 20.84 -36.55
C SER A 111 -16.59 22.34 -36.50
N ALA A 112 -15.88 22.77 -35.46
CA ALA A 112 -15.51 24.15 -35.21
C ALA A 112 -13.98 24.30 -35.14
N THR A 113 -13.37 25.10 -36.00
CA THR A 113 -11.93 25.42 -35.93
C THR A 113 -11.70 26.93 -35.83
N THR A 114 -10.90 27.36 -34.85
CA THR A 114 -10.41 28.74 -34.71
C THR A 114 -8.90 28.83 -34.78
N LEU A 115 -8.43 29.96 -35.31
CA LEU A 115 -7.04 30.38 -35.35
C LEU A 115 -7.04 31.85 -34.94
N ASP A 116 -6.16 32.26 -34.04
CA ASP A 116 -6.00 33.63 -33.58
C ASP A 116 -4.50 34.00 -33.44
N LEU A 117 -4.17 35.29 -33.57
CA LEU A 117 -2.83 35.85 -33.42
C LEU A 117 -2.76 36.95 -32.33
N THR A 118 -3.86 37.15 -31.60
CA THR A 118 -4.00 38.23 -30.61
C THR A 118 -3.88 37.74 -29.17
N GLY A 119 -3.87 36.41 -28.96
CA GLY A 119 -3.63 35.75 -27.67
C GLY A 119 -4.80 34.97 -27.11
N TYR A 120 -5.94 34.88 -27.80
CA TYR A 120 -7.09 34.07 -27.38
C TYR A 120 -7.83 33.41 -28.57
N ALA A 121 -7.97 32.08 -28.51
CA ALA A 121 -8.80 31.31 -29.45
C ALA A 121 -9.76 30.37 -28.71
N GLY A 122 -11.05 30.41 -29.06
CA GLY A 122 -12.10 29.56 -28.52
C GLY A 122 -12.89 28.84 -29.62
N ALA A 123 -13.06 27.53 -29.52
CA ALA A 123 -13.87 26.74 -30.46
C ALA A 123 -14.83 25.80 -29.70
N SER A 124 -16.11 25.80 -30.06
CA SER A 124 -17.14 24.96 -29.46
C SER A 124 -17.93 24.24 -30.55
N ALA A 125 -18.10 22.92 -30.42
CA ALA A 125 -18.87 22.09 -31.35
C ALA A 125 -19.91 21.26 -30.59
N LEU A 126 -21.16 21.30 -31.03
CA LEU A 126 -22.27 20.50 -30.51
C LEU A 126 -22.88 19.66 -31.65
N GLY A 127 -22.77 18.35 -31.56
CA GLY A 127 -23.45 17.46 -32.50
C GLY A 127 -24.96 17.62 -32.42
N GLY A 128 -25.66 17.53 -33.55
CA GLY A 128 -27.12 17.58 -33.56
C GLY A 128 -27.72 16.33 -32.93
N ASP A 129 -28.87 16.44 -32.28
CA ASP A 129 -29.57 15.29 -31.71
C ASP A 129 -30.15 14.40 -32.81
N GLY A 130 -30.28 13.10 -32.54
CA GLY A 130 -31.05 12.20 -33.38
C GLY A 130 -32.55 12.44 -33.28
N GLY A 131 -33.26 12.22 -34.38
CA GLY A 131 -34.73 12.23 -34.40
C GLY A 131 -35.32 11.02 -33.69
N HIS A 132 -36.48 11.19 -33.08
CA HIS A 132 -37.21 10.10 -32.46
C HIS A 132 -37.81 9.17 -33.51
N ALA A 133 -38.02 7.90 -33.19
CA ALA A 133 -38.89 7.05 -34.01
C ALA A 133 -40.34 7.56 -33.94
N GLY A 134 -41.10 7.30 -35.02
CA GLY A 134 -42.53 7.58 -35.07
C GLY A 134 -43.33 6.59 -34.24
N SER A 135 -44.50 6.99 -33.73
CA SER A 135 -45.34 6.09 -32.94
C SER A 135 -46.12 5.10 -33.84
N SER A 136 -46.50 3.96 -33.26
CA SER A 136 -47.43 2.99 -33.88
C SER A 136 -48.76 3.06 -33.12
N PRO A 137 -49.84 3.55 -33.74
CA PRO A 137 -51.15 3.66 -33.07
C PRO A 137 -51.86 2.29 -32.99
N GLY A 138 -51.96 1.69 -31.80
CA GLY A 138 -52.78 0.50 -31.54
C GLY A 138 -52.24 -0.43 -30.43
N TYR A 139 -53.11 -1.30 -29.88
CA TYR A 139 -52.73 -2.39 -28.97
C TYR A 139 -52.15 -3.57 -29.77
N PHE A 140 -51.01 -4.11 -29.33
CA PHE A 140 -50.19 -5.05 -30.12
C PHE A 140 -50.78 -6.45 -30.26
N ASN A 141 -50.92 -6.93 -31.52
CA ASN A 141 -51.06 -8.35 -31.84
C ASN A 141 -49.71 -8.87 -32.36
N PHE A 142 -48.97 -9.58 -31.51
CA PHE A 142 -47.60 -10.02 -31.77
C PHE A 142 -47.56 -11.18 -32.78
N THR A 143 -47.45 -10.85 -34.07
CA THR A 143 -47.02 -11.85 -35.07
C THR A 143 -45.52 -11.65 -35.35
N PRO A 144 -44.65 -12.65 -35.08
CA PRO A 144 -43.19 -12.55 -35.23
C PRO A 144 -42.65 -12.25 -36.64
N ALA A 145 -43.53 -12.04 -37.63
CA ALA A 145 -43.19 -12.06 -39.04
C ALA A 145 -42.89 -10.68 -39.66
N ASN A 146 -42.96 -9.57 -38.93
CA ASN A 146 -42.73 -8.24 -39.51
C ASN A 146 -41.71 -7.38 -38.72
N PRO A 147 -40.41 -7.41 -39.09
CA PRO A 147 -39.32 -6.80 -38.33
C PRO A 147 -39.10 -5.28 -38.53
N ALA A 148 -40.00 -4.57 -39.20
CA ALA A 148 -39.76 -3.17 -39.62
C ALA A 148 -40.26 -2.13 -38.59
N TYR A 149 -39.67 -2.09 -37.40
CA TYR A 149 -39.97 -1.07 -36.39
C TYR A 149 -39.11 0.19 -36.56
N GLY A 150 -39.68 1.35 -36.19
CA GLY A 150 -38.97 2.62 -36.20
C GLY A 150 -37.84 2.66 -35.17
N ASN A 151 -36.61 2.88 -35.63
CA ASN A 151 -35.46 3.12 -34.76
C ASN A 151 -35.27 4.60 -34.49
N GLY A 152 -34.80 4.96 -33.31
CA GLY A 152 -34.31 6.30 -33.02
C GLY A 152 -33.04 6.62 -33.81
N GLY A 153 -32.92 7.87 -34.27
CA GLY A 153 -31.74 8.32 -35.00
C GLY A 153 -30.52 8.46 -34.09
N SER A 154 -29.31 8.17 -34.56
CA SER A 154 -28.10 8.44 -33.78
C SER A 154 -27.86 9.94 -33.60
N GLY A 155 -27.24 10.34 -32.49
CA GLY A 155 -26.72 11.69 -32.31
C GLY A 155 -25.52 11.98 -33.23
N GLY A 156 -25.33 13.25 -33.59
CA GLY A 156 -24.22 13.72 -34.41
C GLY A 156 -22.90 13.81 -33.63
N ALA A 157 -21.78 13.59 -34.30
CA ALA A 157 -20.45 13.74 -33.69
C ALA A 157 -20.04 15.22 -33.59
N ALA A 158 -19.17 15.52 -32.62
CA ALA A 158 -18.61 16.86 -32.41
C ALA A 158 -17.08 16.87 -32.42
N VAL A 159 -16.50 17.85 -33.14
CA VAL A 159 -15.06 18.08 -33.22
C VAL A 159 -14.76 19.57 -33.04
N SER A 160 -13.93 19.95 -32.08
CA SER A 160 -13.49 21.35 -31.92
C SER A 160 -11.97 21.49 -31.95
N SER A 161 -11.47 22.58 -32.54
CA SER A 161 -10.05 22.91 -32.56
C SER A 161 -9.79 24.40 -32.39
N ALA A 162 -8.94 24.79 -31.44
CA ALA A 162 -8.56 26.18 -31.20
C ALA A 162 -7.05 26.35 -31.25
N ARG A 163 -6.55 27.38 -31.95
CA ARG A 163 -5.11 27.67 -32.05
C ARG A 163 -4.83 29.15 -31.85
N THR A 164 -3.85 29.51 -31.03
CA THR A 164 -3.40 30.91 -30.89
C THR A 164 -1.89 31.07 -30.78
N SER A 165 -1.37 32.22 -31.21
CA SER A 165 0.01 32.64 -31.01
C SER A 165 0.06 34.11 -30.61
N ALA A 166 0.88 34.47 -29.60
CA ALA A 166 1.02 35.86 -29.17
C ALA A 166 2.44 36.17 -28.66
N VAL A 167 2.78 37.46 -28.58
CA VAL A 167 4.02 37.91 -27.92
C VAL A 167 3.86 37.84 -26.39
N GLY A 168 2.71 38.27 -25.89
CA GLY A 168 2.29 38.18 -24.49
C GLY A 168 1.56 36.86 -24.18
N ASN A 169 0.60 36.87 -23.26
CA ASN A 169 -0.12 35.65 -22.89
C ASN A 169 -0.91 35.07 -24.06
N ALA A 170 -0.96 33.74 -24.15
CA ALA A 170 -1.67 33.02 -25.20
C ALA A 170 -2.56 31.92 -24.61
N THR A 171 -3.86 31.93 -24.93
CA THR A 171 -4.86 31.00 -24.40
C THR A 171 -5.69 30.35 -25.51
N ALA A 172 -5.74 29.02 -25.56
CA ALA A 172 -6.60 28.27 -26.47
C ALA A 172 -7.62 27.41 -25.71
N LEU A 173 -8.90 27.44 -26.12
CA LEU A 173 -9.99 26.64 -25.54
C LEU A 173 -10.76 25.91 -26.64
N ALA A 174 -10.87 24.58 -26.53
CA ALA A 174 -11.65 23.75 -27.44
C ALA A 174 -12.64 22.88 -26.65
N GLU A 175 -13.93 22.96 -26.99
CA GLU A 175 -15.02 22.21 -26.35
C GLU A 175 -15.83 21.44 -27.40
N ALA A 176 -16.09 20.16 -27.17
CA ALA A 176 -16.89 19.34 -28.08
C ALA A 176 -17.89 18.47 -27.31
N THR A 177 -19.16 18.51 -27.71
CA THR A 177 -20.23 17.69 -27.12
C THR A 177 -20.96 16.93 -28.21
N GLY A 178 -20.97 15.61 -28.15
CA GLY A 178 -21.74 14.78 -29.09
C GLY A 178 -23.25 14.98 -28.89
N GLY A 179 -24.02 14.86 -29.97
CA GLY A 179 -25.48 14.95 -29.93
C GLY A 179 -26.12 13.76 -29.22
N ILE A 180 -27.31 13.94 -28.68
CA ILE A 180 -28.05 12.87 -27.98
C ILE A 180 -28.67 11.92 -29.02
N GLY A 181 -28.71 10.63 -28.71
CA GLY A 181 -29.45 9.65 -29.52
C GLY A 181 -30.97 9.84 -29.42
N GLY A 182 -31.68 9.66 -30.52
CA GLY A 182 -33.13 9.75 -30.56
C GLY A 182 -33.79 8.56 -29.85
N ASN A 183 -34.88 8.82 -29.13
CA ASN A 183 -35.68 7.76 -28.50
C ASN A 183 -36.32 6.81 -29.53
N ALA A 184 -36.56 5.58 -29.12
CA ALA A 184 -37.42 4.65 -29.84
C ALA A 184 -38.85 4.72 -29.28
N ASN A 185 -39.82 4.96 -30.17
CA ASN A 185 -41.26 5.04 -29.91
C ASN A 185 -41.98 4.15 -30.94
N GLY A 186 -43.10 3.48 -30.60
CA GLY A 186 -44.03 2.81 -31.56
C GLY A 186 -43.89 1.31 -31.94
N GLY A 187 -44.27 0.36 -31.06
CA GLY A 187 -44.24 -1.09 -31.28
C GLY A 187 -42.96 -1.90 -30.99
N ALA A 188 -43.13 -3.09 -30.41
CA ALA A 188 -42.07 -3.96 -29.89
C ALA A 188 -40.89 -4.19 -30.85
N GLY A 189 -39.64 -3.98 -30.40
CA GLY A 189 -38.43 -4.44 -31.09
C GLY A 189 -37.50 -3.39 -31.69
N GLY A 190 -37.82 -2.09 -31.65
CA GLY A 190 -36.91 -1.04 -32.13
C GLY A 190 -35.77 -0.69 -31.19
N TYR A 191 -34.76 0.01 -31.74
CA TYR A 191 -33.57 0.47 -31.03
C TYR A 191 -33.53 1.99 -30.95
N ALA A 192 -33.25 2.53 -29.77
CA ALA A 192 -32.95 3.94 -29.62
C ALA A 192 -31.57 4.28 -30.20
N GLY A 193 -31.39 5.54 -30.55
CA GLY A 193 -30.17 6.04 -31.16
C GLY A 193 -28.98 5.99 -30.20
N VAL A 194 -27.80 5.69 -30.74
CA VAL A 194 -26.54 5.85 -30.01
C VAL A 194 -26.19 7.34 -29.91
N GLY A 195 -25.60 7.74 -28.78
CA GLY A 195 -25.08 9.10 -28.59
C GLY A 195 -23.87 9.41 -29.47
N GLY A 196 -23.73 10.67 -29.88
CA GLY A 196 -22.64 11.14 -30.73
C GLY A 196 -21.28 11.11 -30.03
N ALA A 197 -20.20 10.85 -30.78
CA ALA A 197 -18.84 10.91 -30.26
C ALA A 197 -18.31 12.35 -30.19
N ALA A 198 -17.34 12.62 -29.30
CA ALA A 198 -16.72 13.93 -29.17
C ALA A 198 -15.19 13.90 -29.11
N SER A 199 -14.56 14.92 -29.71
CA SER A 199 -13.11 15.17 -29.64
C SER A 199 -12.81 16.68 -29.70
N ALA A 200 -11.78 17.13 -28.99
CA ALA A 200 -11.39 18.54 -28.95
C ALA A 200 -9.86 18.68 -29.02
N ALA A 201 -9.34 19.81 -29.53
CA ALA A 201 -7.91 20.09 -29.55
C ALA A 201 -7.57 21.59 -29.41
N ALA A 202 -6.72 21.97 -28.46
CA ALA A 202 -6.29 23.35 -28.22
C ALA A 202 -4.76 23.50 -28.27
N SER A 203 -4.25 24.49 -29.00
CA SER A 203 -2.81 24.79 -29.02
C SER A 203 -2.52 26.27 -28.85
N ALA A 204 -1.65 26.62 -27.92
CA ALA A 204 -1.24 28.01 -27.69
C ALA A 204 0.29 28.14 -27.70
N SER A 205 0.79 29.26 -28.23
CA SER A 205 2.22 29.58 -28.24
C SER A 205 2.44 31.02 -27.84
N SER A 206 3.46 31.26 -27.00
CA SER A 206 3.86 32.60 -26.59
C SER A 206 5.36 32.79 -26.77
N LEU A 207 5.80 34.01 -27.11
CA LEU A 207 7.24 34.34 -27.11
C LEU A 207 7.77 34.61 -25.70
N THR A 208 7.01 35.30 -24.85
CA THR A 208 7.49 35.77 -23.54
C THR A 208 6.49 35.62 -22.40
N GLY A 209 5.21 35.43 -22.72
CA GLY A 209 4.11 35.34 -21.76
C GLY A 209 3.76 33.90 -21.37
N ASN A 210 2.72 33.79 -20.56
CA ASN A 210 2.20 32.51 -20.11
C ASN A 210 1.32 31.89 -21.18
N VAL A 211 1.27 30.56 -21.20
CA VAL A 211 0.51 29.77 -22.17
C VAL A 211 -0.53 28.93 -21.47
N GLY A 212 -1.77 29.01 -21.93
CA GLY A 212 -2.88 28.15 -21.51
C GLY A 212 -3.47 27.40 -22.69
N ALA A 213 -3.68 26.09 -22.57
CA ALA A 213 -4.46 25.33 -23.55
C ALA A 213 -5.38 24.33 -22.85
N SER A 214 -6.67 24.35 -23.20
CA SER A 214 -7.70 23.49 -22.61
C SER A 214 -8.53 22.81 -23.70
N ALA A 215 -8.65 21.49 -23.62
CA ALA A 215 -9.50 20.69 -24.50
C ALA A 215 -10.49 19.85 -23.68
N VAL A 216 -11.78 20.00 -23.95
CA VAL A 216 -12.87 19.29 -23.27
C VAL A 216 -13.72 18.56 -24.30
N ALA A 217 -13.93 17.26 -24.11
CA ALA A 217 -14.80 16.44 -24.95
C ALA A 217 -15.82 15.68 -24.10
N THR A 218 -17.09 15.73 -24.50
CA THR A 218 -18.20 15.03 -23.83
C THR A 218 -18.99 14.23 -24.86
N GLY A 219 -19.05 12.90 -24.72
CA GLY A 219 -19.90 12.07 -25.57
C GLY A 219 -21.39 12.37 -25.34
N GLY A 220 -22.20 12.25 -26.38
CA GLY A 220 -23.65 12.41 -26.28
C GLY A 220 -24.31 11.25 -25.54
N ALA A 221 -25.44 11.48 -24.87
CA ALA A 221 -26.19 10.40 -24.25
C ALA A 221 -26.84 9.49 -25.30
N GLY A 222 -27.02 8.21 -24.98
CA GLY A 222 -27.87 7.31 -25.75
C GLY A 222 -29.35 7.68 -25.63
N GLY A 223 -30.14 7.35 -26.65
CA GLY A 223 -31.60 7.55 -26.62
C GLY A 223 -32.29 6.51 -25.74
N ASN A 224 -33.49 6.84 -25.25
CA ASN A 224 -34.28 5.93 -24.42
C ASN A 224 -35.22 5.05 -25.25
N GLY A 225 -35.46 3.83 -24.81
CA GLY A 225 -36.67 3.08 -25.15
C GLY A 225 -37.79 3.48 -24.19
N THR A 226 -38.97 3.88 -24.68
CA THR A 226 -40.01 4.49 -23.83
C THR A 226 -41.31 3.69 -23.70
N ASP A 227 -41.38 2.45 -24.18
CA ASP A 227 -42.64 1.65 -24.19
C ASP A 227 -42.38 0.12 -24.04
N VAL A 228 -43.28 -0.78 -24.45
CA VAL A 228 -43.12 -2.25 -24.32
C VAL A 228 -42.08 -2.83 -25.28
N ALA A 229 -41.02 -3.44 -24.74
CA ALA A 229 -39.97 -4.20 -25.44
C ALA A 229 -39.00 -3.36 -26.30
N TRP A 230 -38.45 -2.29 -25.72
CA TRP A 230 -37.54 -1.37 -26.40
C TRP A 230 -36.18 -1.27 -25.75
N ARG A 231 -35.20 -1.03 -26.63
CA ARG A 231 -33.80 -0.97 -26.28
C ARG A 231 -33.29 0.45 -26.31
N GLY A 232 -32.74 0.92 -25.21
CA GLY A 232 -31.96 2.13 -25.10
C GLY A 232 -30.69 2.05 -25.92
N GLY A 233 -30.15 3.22 -26.27
CA GLY A 233 -28.93 3.36 -27.03
C GLY A 233 -27.71 3.48 -26.14
N ARG A 234 -26.54 3.15 -26.68
CA ARG A 234 -25.26 3.35 -25.99
C ARG A 234 -24.93 4.84 -25.88
N GLY A 235 -24.24 5.22 -24.81
CA GLY A 235 -23.58 6.53 -24.71
C GLY A 235 -22.42 6.71 -25.69
N GLY A 236 -22.24 7.93 -26.19
CA GLY A 236 -21.16 8.31 -27.09
C GLY A 236 -19.78 8.34 -26.42
N ASN A 237 -18.72 8.05 -27.15
CA ASN A 237 -17.36 8.09 -26.61
C ASN A 237 -16.78 9.52 -26.63
N ALA A 238 -15.89 9.83 -25.69
CA ALA A 238 -15.04 11.02 -25.73
C ALA A 238 -13.56 10.63 -25.81
N THR A 239 -12.83 11.20 -26.76
CA THR A 239 -11.41 10.85 -26.99
C THR A 239 -10.56 12.09 -27.23
N LEU A 240 -9.51 12.22 -26.41
CA LEU A 240 -8.49 13.25 -26.47
C LEU A 240 -7.12 12.59 -26.57
N THR A 241 -6.41 12.81 -27.67
CA THR A 241 -5.05 12.29 -27.89
C THR A 241 -4.16 13.42 -28.35
N ASN A 242 -3.19 13.78 -27.52
CA ASN A 242 -2.35 14.97 -27.70
C ASN A 242 -3.19 16.22 -28.01
N ALA A 243 -4.35 16.31 -27.36
CA ALA A 243 -5.35 17.32 -27.62
C ALA A 243 -4.92 18.72 -27.17
N VAL A 244 -3.98 18.86 -26.23
CA VAL A 244 -3.41 20.15 -25.88
C VAL A 244 -1.91 20.25 -26.12
N ARG A 245 -1.49 21.45 -26.53
CA ARG A 245 -0.09 21.81 -26.73
C ARG A 245 0.17 23.24 -26.27
N GLY A 246 1.30 23.47 -25.62
CA GLY A 246 1.75 24.79 -25.19
C GLY A 246 3.26 24.97 -25.38
N THR A 247 3.69 26.14 -25.84
CA THR A 247 5.13 26.48 -25.94
C THR A 247 5.37 27.93 -25.56
N THR A 248 6.34 28.19 -24.67
CA THR A 248 6.79 29.53 -24.29
C THR A 248 8.30 29.57 -24.05
N VAL A 249 8.89 30.76 -23.97
CA VAL A 249 10.28 30.97 -23.54
C VAL A 249 10.28 31.69 -22.20
N GLY A 250 10.58 30.95 -21.12
CA GLY A 250 10.68 31.51 -19.77
C GLY A 250 9.35 31.76 -19.04
N GLY A 251 8.22 31.78 -19.74
CA GLY A 251 6.88 31.80 -19.14
C GLY A 251 6.45 30.45 -18.56
N THR A 252 5.23 30.40 -18.01
CA THR A 252 4.62 29.16 -17.53
C THR A 252 3.69 28.54 -18.58
N VAL A 253 3.56 27.21 -18.59
CA VAL A 253 2.61 26.49 -19.45
C VAL A 253 1.59 25.75 -18.59
N THR A 254 0.31 26.03 -18.83
CA THR A 254 -0.83 25.37 -18.19
C THR A 254 -1.65 24.61 -19.22
N LEU A 255 -1.81 23.31 -19.04
CA LEU A 255 -2.48 22.42 -19.99
C LEU A 255 -3.58 21.61 -19.31
N SER A 256 -4.76 21.53 -19.94
CA SER A 256 -5.87 20.70 -19.45
C SER A 256 -6.51 19.87 -20.56
N GLN A 257 -6.67 18.56 -20.34
CA GLN A 257 -7.44 17.67 -21.22
C GLN A 257 -8.46 16.88 -20.42
N ARG A 258 -9.75 17.07 -20.71
CA ARG A 258 -10.84 16.37 -20.01
C ARG A 258 -11.78 15.65 -20.98
N ALA A 259 -11.85 14.32 -20.87
CA ALA A 259 -12.78 13.49 -21.64
C ALA A 259 -13.91 12.95 -20.73
N THR A 260 -15.17 13.07 -21.15
CA THR A 260 -16.34 12.54 -20.44
C THR A 260 -17.17 11.67 -21.37
N GLY A 261 -17.37 10.40 -21.06
CA GLY A 261 -18.24 9.51 -21.84
C GLY A 261 -19.71 9.89 -21.69
N GLY A 262 -20.50 9.69 -22.73
CA GLY A 262 -21.95 9.90 -22.68
C GLY A 262 -22.66 8.83 -21.87
N GLN A 263 -23.81 9.16 -21.28
CA GLN A 263 -24.63 8.20 -20.55
C GLN A 263 -25.27 7.17 -21.49
N GLY A 264 -25.44 5.93 -21.04
CA GLY A 264 -26.33 4.97 -21.70
C GLY A 264 -27.80 5.39 -21.60
N GLY A 265 -28.59 5.02 -22.59
CA GLY A 265 -30.04 5.25 -22.60
C GLY A 265 -30.80 4.17 -21.84
N ASN A 266 -32.02 4.47 -21.43
CA ASN A 266 -32.82 3.54 -20.61
C ASN A 266 -33.56 2.51 -21.47
N ASP A 267 -33.71 1.29 -20.94
CA ASP A 267 -34.53 0.23 -21.52
C ASP A 267 -35.94 0.28 -20.92
N ALA A 268 -36.96 0.19 -21.75
CA ALA A 268 -38.33 -0.02 -21.28
C ALA A 268 -38.77 -1.44 -21.64
N VAL A 269 -38.91 -2.29 -20.63
CA VAL A 269 -39.40 -3.66 -20.82
C VAL A 269 -40.70 -3.84 -20.06
N SER A 270 -41.77 -4.18 -20.75
CA SER A 270 -42.87 -4.94 -20.15
C SER A 270 -42.79 -6.32 -20.77
N THR A 271 -42.58 -7.35 -19.96
CA THR A 271 -42.30 -8.71 -20.43
C THR A 271 -43.53 -9.32 -21.10
N ILE A 272 -43.54 -9.40 -22.44
CA ILE A 272 -44.48 -10.21 -23.19
C ILE A 272 -43.68 -11.30 -23.93
N PRO A 273 -43.80 -12.59 -23.57
CA PRO A 273 -43.21 -13.70 -24.32
C PRO A 273 -43.64 -13.63 -25.79
N PRO A 274 -42.75 -13.89 -26.79
CA PRO A 274 -41.44 -14.55 -26.69
C PRO A 274 -40.20 -13.64 -26.64
N TYR A 275 -40.33 -12.32 -26.45
CA TYR A 275 -39.22 -11.36 -26.66
C TYR A 275 -38.25 -11.19 -25.46
N GLN A 276 -38.10 -12.22 -24.62
CA GLN A 276 -37.35 -12.15 -23.35
C GLN A 276 -35.82 -12.08 -23.51
N GLU A 277 -35.26 -12.37 -24.69
CA GLU A 277 -33.81 -12.45 -24.90
C GLU A 277 -33.19 -11.23 -25.61
N LEU A 278 -33.98 -10.19 -25.89
CA LEU A 278 -33.53 -9.04 -26.69
C LEU A 278 -32.95 -7.94 -25.80
N THR A 279 -31.66 -8.06 -25.43
CA THR A 279 -30.95 -7.03 -24.64
C THR A 279 -30.46 -5.86 -25.50
N GLY A 280 -30.58 -4.64 -25.00
CA GLY A 280 -30.03 -3.42 -25.62
C GLY A 280 -28.57 -3.18 -25.22
N ASP A 281 -27.77 -2.56 -26.09
CA ASP A 281 -26.45 -2.05 -25.69
C ASP A 281 -26.62 -0.68 -25.01
N VAL A 282 -27.07 -0.72 -23.76
CA VAL A 282 -27.29 0.47 -22.92
C VAL A 282 -26.03 0.88 -22.15
N ARG A 283 -24.84 0.52 -22.62
CA ARG A 283 -23.59 0.84 -21.91
C ARG A 283 -23.28 2.34 -21.95
N GLY A 284 -22.57 2.78 -20.92
CA GLY A 284 -21.96 4.10 -20.90
C GLY A 284 -20.86 4.27 -21.95
N GLY A 285 -20.66 5.50 -22.38
CA GLY A 285 -19.60 5.90 -23.30
C GLY A 285 -18.22 5.81 -22.65
N ARG A 286 -17.20 5.43 -23.43
CA ARG A 286 -15.80 5.39 -22.98
C ARG A 286 -15.19 6.79 -23.00
N ALA A 287 -14.36 7.11 -22.01
CA ALA A 287 -13.55 8.32 -21.98
C ALA A 287 -12.04 8.00 -22.05
N VAL A 288 -11.32 8.68 -22.94
CA VAL A 288 -9.86 8.52 -23.11
C VAL A 288 -9.20 9.89 -23.20
N SER A 289 -8.17 10.13 -22.38
CA SER A 289 -7.34 11.33 -22.38
C SER A 289 -5.85 10.94 -22.34
N THR A 290 -5.09 11.24 -23.38
CA THR A 290 -3.68 10.82 -23.52
C THR A 290 -2.83 11.97 -24.00
N LEU A 291 -1.71 12.23 -23.32
CA LEU A 291 -0.78 13.32 -23.66
C LEU A 291 0.67 12.86 -23.58
N VAL A 292 1.43 13.15 -24.63
CA VAL A 292 2.90 13.09 -24.64
C VAL A 292 3.42 14.51 -24.86
N LEU A 293 4.24 15.00 -23.93
CA LEU A 293 4.80 16.33 -23.96
C LEU A 293 6.31 16.31 -23.70
N ASP A 294 7.04 17.01 -24.56
CA ASP A 294 8.44 17.36 -24.38
C ASP A 294 8.55 18.89 -24.41
N ASP A 295 9.15 19.47 -23.36
CA ASP A 295 9.30 20.91 -23.21
C ASP A 295 10.75 21.27 -22.85
N ALA A 296 11.27 22.31 -23.50
CA ALA A 296 12.59 22.87 -23.20
C ALA A 296 12.55 24.37 -22.85
N GLY A 297 11.37 25.00 -22.94
CA GLY A 297 11.22 26.45 -22.91
C GLY A 297 10.61 27.00 -21.63
N ALA A 298 9.66 26.29 -21.02
CA ALA A 298 8.85 26.80 -19.95
C ALA A 298 9.58 26.78 -18.60
N SER A 299 9.42 27.85 -17.80
CA SER A 299 9.96 27.89 -16.42
C SER A 299 9.16 27.02 -15.44
N ALA A 300 7.89 26.76 -15.74
CA ALA A 300 7.05 25.82 -15.01
C ALA A 300 5.98 25.19 -15.92
N LEU A 301 5.62 23.95 -15.60
CA LEU A 301 4.61 23.16 -16.29
C LEU A 301 3.54 22.74 -15.28
N THR A 302 2.28 23.08 -15.57
CA THR A 302 1.11 22.66 -14.80
C THR A 302 0.13 21.93 -15.70
N LEU A 303 -0.20 20.67 -15.38
CA LEU A 303 -1.04 19.83 -16.23
C LEU A 303 -2.18 19.16 -15.46
N ASP A 304 -3.36 19.12 -16.06
CA ASP A 304 -4.54 18.38 -15.57
C ASP A 304 -5.11 17.48 -16.69
N ILE A 305 -4.97 16.17 -16.53
CA ILE A 305 -5.40 15.17 -17.51
C ILE A 305 -6.47 14.28 -16.87
N ALA A 306 -7.71 14.42 -17.32
CA ALA A 306 -8.87 13.77 -16.72
C ALA A 306 -9.69 12.95 -17.72
N SER A 307 -10.22 11.81 -17.26
CA SER A 307 -11.22 11.02 -17.98
C SER A 307 -12.31 10.52 -17.04
N ILE A 308 -13.57 10.61 -17.46
CA ILE A 308 -14.74 10.12 -16.71
C ILE A 308 -15.61 9.28 -17.65
N GLY A 309 -15.78 8.00 -17.36
CA GLY A 309 -16.67 7.13 -18.13
C GLY A 309 -18.14 7.52 -17.94
N GLY A 310 -18.96 7.35 -18.97
CA GLY A 310 -20.41 7.53 -18.85
C GLY A 310 -21.03 6.41 -18.03
N ALA A 311 -22.11 6.65 -17.28
CA ALA A 311 -22.85 5.59 -16.62
C ALA A 311 -23.65 4.75 -17.62
N GLY A 312 -23.94 3.51 -17.25
CA GLY A 312 -24.85 2.63 -17.97
C GLY A 312 -26.31 3.04 -17.80
N GLY A 313 -27.13 2.70 -18.79
CA GLY A 313 -28.57 2.95 -18.76
C GLY A 313 -29.32 2.01 -17.81
N THR A 314 -30.45 2.50 -17.28
CA THR A 314 -31.28 1.76 -16.33
C THR A 314 -32.48 1.09 -17.05
N PRO A 315 -32.74 -0.20 -16.86
CA PRO A 315 -33.97 -0.82 -17.31
C PRO A 315 -35.13 -0.50 -16.35
N THR A 316 -36.35 -0.31 -16.87
CA THR A 316 -37.51 0.09 -16.07
C THR A 316 -38.33 -1.07 -15.46
N SER A 317 -37.92 -2.35 -15.54
CA SER A 317 -38.76 -3.47 -15.05
C SER A 317 -38.03 -4.73 -14.55
N PHE A 318 -38.82 -5.69 -14.04
CA PHE A 318 -38.41 -6.86 -13.26
C PHE A 318 -37.76 -7.99 -14.09
N ALA A 319 -36.68 -8.55 -13.51
CA ALA A 319 -36.04 -9.85 -13.74
C ALA A 319 -35.70 -10.27 -15.20
N GLY A 320 -34.41 -10.36 -15.52
CA GLY A 320 -33.89 -11.14 -16.66
C GLY A 320 -33.12 -10.34 -17.73
N VAL A 321 -33.09 -9.01 -17.67
CA VAL A 321 -32.35 -8.17 -18.62
C VAL A 321 -31.04 -7.66 -18.03
N SER A 322 -29.96 -7.69 -18.82
CA SER A 322 -28.65 -7.16 -18.44
C SER A 322 -28.70 -5.64 -18.39
N ASN A 323 -28.44 -5.04 -17.23
CA ASN A 323 -28.29 -3.58 -17.13
C ASN A 323 -27.08 -3.08 -17.93
N GLY A 324 -27.07 -1.79 -18.23
CA GLY A 324 -25.93 -1.16 -18.88
C GLY A 324 -24.69 -1.16 -18.00
N ASP A 325 -23.58 -1.66 -18.52
CA ASP A 325 -22.29 -1.46 -17.88
C ASP A 325 -21.88 0.02 -17.95
N GLY A 326 -21.19 0.48 -16.92
CA GLY A 326 -20.52 1.76 -16.91
C GLY A 326 -19.37 1.82 -17.93
N GLY A 327 -19.19 2.98 -18.54
CA GLY A 327 -18.11 3.27 -19.46
C GLY A 327 -16.74 3.28 -18.77
N ALA A 328 -15.72 2.77 -19.45
CA ALA A 328 -14.34 2.81 -18.95
C ALA A 328 -13.71 4.20 -19.10
N ALA A 329 -12.76 4.53 -18.23
CA ALA A 329 -11.96 5.75 -18.25
C ALA A 329 -10.45 5.44 -18.33
N THR A 330 -9.73 6.17 -19.18
CA THR A 330 -8.27 6.05 -19.31
C THR A 330 -7.62 7.42 -19.43
N SER A 331 -6.72 7.73 -18.50
CA SER A 331 -5.89 8.94 -18.50
C SER A 331 -4.40 8.57 -18.50
N SER A 332 -3.61 9.12 -19.42
CA SER A 332 -2.18 8.84 -19.49
C SER A 332 -1.37 10.08 -19.87
N LEU A 333 -0.25 10.29 -19.17
CA LEU A 333 0.69 11.37 -19.42
C LEU A 333 2.13 10.83 -19.52
N THR A 334 2.87 11.26 -20.53
CA THR A 334 4.33 11.19 -20.55
C THR A 334 4.87 12.60 -20.72
N LEU A 335 5.68 13.06 -19.76
CA LEU A 335 6.19 14.42 -19.70
C LEU A 335 7.70 14.43 -19.48
N THR A 336 8.43 15.11 -20.36
CA THR A 336 9.84 15.43 -20.17
C THR A 336 10.04 16.94 -20.23
N SER A 337 10.73 17.51 -19.24
CA SER A 337 11.25 18.87 -19.30
C SER A 337 12.76 18.87 -19.31
N ALA A 338 13.35 19.44 -20.36
CA ALA A 338 14.80 19.59 -20.52
C ALA A 338 15.35 20.87 -19.88
N ARG A 339 14.48 21.77 -19.41
CA ARG A 339 14.90 23.06 -18.86
C ARG A 339 15.40 22.90 -17.42
N SER A 340 16.63 23.32 -17.17
CA SER A 340 17.16 23.38 -15.80
C SER A 340 16.33 24.31 -14.92
N GLY A 341 16.05 23.87 -13.69
CA GLY A 341 15.26 24.62 -12.71
C GLY A 341 13.76 24.69 -13.01
N SER A 342 13.26 24.00 -14.04
CA SER A 342 11.82 23.94 -14.30
C SER A 342 11.09 23.18 -13.18
N ARG A 343 9.93 23.70 -12.76
CA ARG A 343 9.01 22.99 -11.87
C ARG A 343 7.94 22.28 -12.70
N ILE A 344 7.68 21.01 -12.37
CA ILE A 344 6.57 20.21 -12.90
C ILE A 344 5.54 20.00 -11.80
N ASP A 345 4.26 20.27 -12.11
CA ASP A 345 3.12 19.98 -11.24
C ASP A 345 1.99 19.33 -12.08
N VAL A 346 1.57 18.13 -11.72
CA VAL A 346 0.72 17.28 -12.56
C VAL A 346 -0.39 16.63 -11.75
N LEU A 347 -1.60 16.68 -12.30
CA LEU A 347 -2.73 15.83 -11.92
C LEU A 347 -3.15 14.95 -13.10
N VAL A 348 -3.23 13.63 -12.87
CA VAL A 348 -3.84 12.67 -13.81
C VAL A 348 -4.95 11.93 -13.08
N SER A 349 -6.18 12.00 -13.59
CA SER A 349 -7.35 11.37 -12.95
C SER A 349 -8.18 10.55 -13.94
N ALA A 350 -8.61 9.34 -13.55
CA ALA A 350 -9.55 8.52 -14.30
C ALA A 350 -10.67 8.02 -13.39
N VAL A 351 -11.93 8.17 -13.80
CA VAL A 351 -13.11 7.71 -13.05
C VAL A 351 -13.99 6.85 -13.94
N GLY A 352 -14.20 5.59 -13.59
CA GLY A 352 -15.12 4.71 -14.31
C GLY A 352 -16.57 5.13 -14.14
N GLY A 353 -17.39 4.94 -15.17
CA GLY A 353 -18.83 5.22 -15.09
C GLY A 353 -19.56 4.21 -14.20
N ALA A 354 -20.66 4.60 -13.57
CA ALA A 354 -21.49 3.67 -12.81
C ALA A 354 -22.22 2.69 -13.74
N GLY A 355 -22.48 1.46 -13.29
CA GLY A 355 -23.43 0.56 -13.93
C GLY A 355 -24.87 1.06 -13.76
N GLY A 356 -25.75 0.66 -14.66
CA GLY A 356 -27.19 0.94 -14.54
C GLY A 356 -27.81 0.18 -13.37
N GLU A 357 -28.69 0.84 -12.62
CA GLU A 357 -29.36 0.27 -11.45
C GLU A 357 -30.78 -0.22 -11.79
N SER A 358 -31.15 -1.43 -11.32
CA SER A 358 -32.53 -1.95 -11.34
C SER A 358 -32.84 -2.71 -10.03
N TYR A 359 -34.12 -3.02 -9.79
CA TYR A 359 -34.60 -3.61 -8.53
C TYR A 359 -34.01 -4.99 -8.17
N GLN A 360 -33.35 -5.71 -9.10
CA GLN A 360 -32.80 -7.06 -8.84
C GLN A 360 -31.40 -7.33 -9.38
N VAL A 361 -30.90 -6.54 -10.33
CA VAL A 361 -29.58 -6.70 -10.95
C VAL A 361 -29.04 -5.28 -11.16
N ALA A 362 -27.75 -5.03 -10.93
CA ALA A 362 -27.09 -3.81 -11.38
C ALA A 362 -26.12 -4.10 -12.55
N GLY A 363 -25.74 -3.10 -13.31
CA GLY A 363 -24.71 -3.21 -14.36
C GLY A 363 -23.32 -3.24 -13.74
N ARG A 364 -22.30 -3.68 -14.46
CA ARG A 364 -20.93 -3.59 -13.91
C ARG A 364 -20.44 -2.15 -13.94
N GLY A 365 -19.69 -1.77 -12.92
CA GLY A 365 -18.99 -0.50 -12.90
C GLY A 365 -17.87 -0.44 -13.94
N GLY A 366 -17.68 0.71 -14.56
CA GLY A 366 -16.60 0.96 -15.52
C GLY A 366 -15.22 0.91 -14.86
N SER A 367 -14.22 0.39 -15.56
CA SER A 367 -12.83 0.40 -15.07
C SER A 367 -12.14 1.75 -15.27
N ALA A 368 -11.21 2.10 -14.39
CA ALA A 368 -10.43 3.34 -14.43
C ALA A 368 -8.92 3.08 -14.44
N ASN A 369 -8.22 3.65 -15.42
CA ASN A 369 -6.76 3.57 -15.53
C ASN A 369 -6.14 4.97 -15.62
N ALA A 370 -5.31 5.35 -14.66
CA ALA A 370 -4.58 6.60 -14.64
C ALA A 370 -3.06 6.35 -14.58
N SER A 371 -2.28 7.03 -15.43
CA SER A 371 -0.82 6.85 -15.47
C SER A 371 -0.05 8.13 -15.80
N ALA A 372 1.14 8.30 -15.19
CA ALA A 372 2.05 9.39 -15.51
C ALA A 372 3.53 8.94 -15.46
N ASP A 373 4.33 9.30 -16.47
CA ASP A 373 5.81 9.24 -16.46
C ASP A 373 6.35 10.67 -16.57
N LEU A 374 6.98 11.17 -15.51
CA LEU A 374 7.41 12.56 -15.35
C LEU A 374 8.94 12.65 -15.22
N ARG A 375 9.57 13.51 -16.01
CA ARG A 375 11.03 13.74 -15.97
C ARG A 375 11.34 15.23 -16.02
N GLY A 376 12.09 15.74 -15.05
CA GLY A 376 12.46 17.16 -14.98
C GLY A 376 13.39 17.48 -13.80
N ALA A 377 13.62 18.76 -13.50
CA ALA A 377 14.48 19.14 -12.37
C ALA A 377 13.78 18.95 -11.00
N ALA A 378 12.61 19.60 -10.81
CA ALA A 378 11.76 19.44 -9.64
C ALA A 378 10.38 18.94 -10.06
N VAL A 379 9.96 17.79 -9.54
CA VAL A 379 8.78 17.07 -10.04
C VAL A 379 7.78 16.83 -8.93
N GLY A 380 6.55 17.25 -9.13
CA GLY A 380 5.38 16.89 -8.33
C GLY A 380 4.30 16.27 -9.21
N GLY A 381 3.73 15.14 -8.78
CA GLY A 381 2.65 14.48 -9.50
C GLY A 381 1.65 13.79 -8.59
N ARG A 382 0.37 13.83 -8.97
CA ARG A 382 -0.70 13.02 -8.39
C ARG A 382 -1.41 12.24 -9.48
N VAL A 383 -1.56 10.93 -9.29
CA VAL A 383 -2.29 10.03 -10.20
C VAL A 383 -3.42 9.38 -9.41
N ALA A 384 -4.67 9.54 -9.85
CA ALA A 384 -5.84 9.01 -9.17
C ALA A 384 -6.70 8.18 -10.14
N ALA A 385 -7.11 6.99 -9.72
CA ALA A 385 -8.04 6.13 -10.44
C ALA A 385 -9.17 5.68 -9.50
N THR A 386 -10.42 5.85 -9.93
CA THR A 386 -11.61 5.41 -9.18
C THR A 386 -12.50 4.55 -10.08
N GLY A 387 -12.71 3.29 -9.73
CA GLY A 387 -13.63 2.42 -10.46
C GLY A 387 -15.07 2.86 -10.29
N GLY A 388 -15.91 2.60 -11.29
CA GLY A 388 -17.33 2.89 -11.23
C GLY A 388 -18.07 1.94 -10.29
N TYR A 389 -19.17 2.40 -9.69
CA TYR A 389 -20.07 1.57 -8.89
C TYR A 389 -20.93 0.66 -9.78
N GLY A 390 -21.39 -0.49 -9.30
CA GLY A 390 -22.23 -1.42 -10.07
C GLY A 390 -22.56 -2.69 -9.29
N ASP A 391 -23.12 -3.72 -9.92
CA ASP A 391 -23.29 -5.05 -9.29
C ASP A 391 -21.93 -5.64 -8.91
N ILE A 392 -20.99 -5.55 -9.86
CA ILE A 392 -19.56 -5.70 -9.62
C ILE A 392 -18.93 -4.33 -9.83
N GLY A 393 -18.27 -3.80 -8.82
CA GLY A 393 -17.52 -2.55 -8.93
C GLY A 393 -16.39 -2.62 -9.97
N GLY A 394 -16.12 -1.51 -10.64
CA GLY A 394 -15.06 -1.41 -11.64
C GLY A 394 -13.66 -1.43 -11.01
N ASN A 395 -12.68 -1.99 -11.72
CA ASN A 395 -11.29 -1.98 -11.27
C ASN A 395 -10.65 -0.58 -11.42
N ALA A 396 -9.67 -0.27 -10.57
CA ALA A 396 -8.92 0.97 -10.60
C ALA A 396 -7.40 0.71 -10.60
N THR A 397 -6.68 1.32 -11.54
CA THR A 397 -5.21 1.27 -11.59
C THR A 397 -4.62 2.68 -11.68
N ALA A 398 -3.75 3.04 -10.73
CA ALA A 398 -3.00 4.29 -10.71
C ALA A 398 -1.49 4.01 -10.71
N SER A 399 -0.76 4.59 -11.68
CA SER A 399 0.71 4.41 -11.79
C SER A 399 1.42 5.74 -11.99
N LEU A 400 2.32 6.09 -11.08
CA LEU A 400 3.16 7.28 -11.18
C LEU A 400 4.64 6.88 -11.20
N ARG A 401 5.34 7.26 -12.26
CA ARG A 401 6.80 7.28 -12.35
C ARG A 401 7.26 8.72 -12.42
N ALA A 402 8.14 9.14 -11.51
CA ALA A 402 8.66 10.49 -11.48
C ALA A 402 10.17 10.49 -11.23
N SER A 403 10.91 11.30 -11.99
CA SER A 403 12.36 11.41 -11.86
C SER A 403 12.87 12.84 -12.01
N GLY A 404 13.87 13.20 -11.21
CA GLY A 404 14.53 14.50 -11.32
C GLY A 404 15.80 14.68 -10.50
N SER A 405 16.46 15.81 -10.68
CA SER A 405 17.74 16.15 -10.03
C SER A 405 17.57 16.83 -8.66
N GLY A 406 16.40 16.71 -8.03
CA GLY A 406 16.06 17.36 -6.77
C GLY A 406 15.10 16.51 -5.95
N VAL A 407 14.25 17.16 -5.15
CA VAL A 407 13.15 16.47 -4.45
C VAL A 407 12.06 16.11 -5.45
N VAL A 408 11.70 14.83 -5.49
CA VAL A 408 10.59 14.31 -6.28
C VAL A 408 9.42 13.99 -5.37
N ARG A 409 8.25 14.56 -5.66
CA ARG A 409 7.01 14.36 -4.92
C ARG A 409 6.02 13.55 -5.75
N GLY A 410 5.36 12.56 -5.14
CA GLY A 410 4.40 11.74 -5.87
C GLY A 410 3.33 11.07 -5.02
N THR A 411 2.09 11.11 -5.50
CA THR A 411 0.99 10.32 -4.93
C THR A 411 0.31 9.49 -6.00
N ALA A 412 0.10 8.20 -5.75
CA ALA A 412 -0.70 7.30 -6.59
C ALA A 412 -1.88 6.75 -5.78
N GLU A 413 -3.11 6.98 -6.22
CA GLU A 413 -4.36 6.61 -5.53
C GLU A 413 -5.23 5.73 -6.43
N ALA A 414 -5.58 4.52 -6.00
CA ALA A 414 -6.45 3.62 -6.75
C ALA A 414 -7.58 3.06 -5.88
N ALA A 415 -8.82 3.47 -6.12
CA ALA A 415 -9.99 3.00 -5.40
C ALA A 415 -10.89 2.18 -6.33
N GLY A 416 -11.00 0.87 -6.11
CA GLY A 416 -11.98 0.02 -6.79
C GLY A 416 -13.41 0.50 -6.52
N GLY A 417 -14.28 0.38 -7.52
CA GLY A 417 -15.68 0.74 -7.37
C GLY A 417 -16.39 -0.17 -6.37
N ALA A 418 -17.44 0.35 -5.70
CA ALA A 418 -18.24 -0.46 -4.79
C ALA A 418 -19.33 -1.25 -5.53
N GLY A 419 -19.60 -2.45 -5.03
CA GLY A 419 -20.76 -3.26 -5.40
C GLY A 419 -22.05 -2.71 -4.77
N ILE A 420 -23.15 -2.69 -5.52
CA ILE A 420 -24.50 -2.37 -5.04
C ILE A 420 -25.18 -3.68 -4.63
N ASP A 421 -25.69 -3.76 -3.41
CA ASP A 421 -26.16 -5.00 -2.81
C ASP A 421 -27.69 -5.03 -2.62
N TYR A 422 -28.34 -6.06 -3.15
CA TYR A 422 -29.75 -6.39 -2.89
C TYR A 422 -29.94 -7.71 -2.10
N ARG A 423 -28.90 -8.54 -1.89
CA ARG A 423 -29.03 -9.89 -1.28
C ARG A 423 -27.84 -10.39 -0.43
N SER A 424 -26.98 -9.52 0.10
CA SER A 424 -25.93 -9.76 1.14
C SER A 424 -24.46 -9.99 0.69
N SER A 425 -24.07 -9.71 -0.56
CA SER A 425 -22.65 -9.75 -0.94
C SER A 425 -22.23 -8.58 -1.85
N ARG A 426 -21.58 -7.56 -1.27
CA ARG A 426 -20.97 -6.45 -2.03
C ARG A 426 -19.69 -6.90 -2.74
N SER A 427 -19.71 -6.98 -4.07
CA SER A 427 -18.53 -7.23 -4.91
C SER A 427 -17.83 -5.94 -5.29
N TYR A 428 -16.63 -5.71 -4.73
CA TYR A 428 -15.84 -4.51 -5.00
C TYR A 428 -14.81 -4.77 -6.11
N GLY A 429 -14.60 -3.76 -6.96
CA GLY A 429 -13.51 -3.79 -7.93
C GLY A 429 -12.14 -3.81 -7.25
N ALA A 430 -11.11 -4.29 -7.93
CA ALA A 430 -9.74 -4.27 -7.43
C ALA A 430 -9.11 -2.88 -7.55
N GLY A 431 -8.29 -2.48 -6.58
CA GLY A 431 -7.49 -1.25 -6.59
C GLY A 431 -6.00 -1.56 -6.66
N SER A 432 -5.27 -0.96 -7.62
CA SER A 432 -3.83 -1.11 -7.76
C SER A 432 -3.13 0.25 -7.89
N ALA A 433 -2.30 0.61 -6.92
CA ALA A 433 -1.51 1.84 -6.91
C ALA A 433 -0.01 1.54 -6.98
N THR A 434 0.70 2.16 -7.92
CA THR A 434 2.16 2.03 -8.06
C THR A 434 2.82 3.41 -8.10
N LEU A 435 3.85 3.59 -7.27
CA LEU A 435 4.64 4.81 -7.15
C LEU A 435 6.13 4.47 -7.35
N MET A 436 6.78 5.12 -8.31
CA MET A 436 8.21 4.98 -8.58
C MET A 436 8.87 6.35 -8.61
N LEU A 437 9.73 6.64 -7.64
CA LEU A 437 10.41 7.93 -7.50
C LEU A 437 11.92 7.78 -7.73
N SER A 438 12.52 8.75 -8.42
CA SER A 438 13.98 8.81 -8.55
C SER A 438 14.54 10.22 -8.49
N GLY A 439 15.43 10.49 -7.52
CA GLY A 439 16.07 11.80 -7.39
C GLY A 439 16.97 11.91 -6.17
N ASP A 440 17.32 13.14 -5.81
CA ASP A 440 18.17 13.41 -4.65
C ASP A 440 17.41 13.24 -3.33
N GLY A 441 16.10 13.52 -3.33
CA GLY A 441 15.16 13.21 -2.25
C GLY A 441 13.81 12.79 -2.81
N ALA A 442 12.97 12.18 -1.98
CA ALA A 442 11.67 11.64 -2.42
C ALA A 442 10.62 11.71 -1.32
N GLU A 443 9.44 12.23 -1.66
CA GLU A 443 8.28 12.28 -0.75
C GLU A 443 7.05 11.72 -1.46
N GLY A 444 6.31 10.80 -0.84
CA GLY A 444 5.12 10.30 -1.52
C GLY A 444 4.41 9.09 -0.92
N ALA A 445 3.25 8.77 -1.50
CA ALA A 445 2.47 7.62 -1.07
C ALA A 445 1.77 6.90 -2.24
N SER A 446 1.72 5.56 -2.19
CA SER A 446 0.80 4.75 -2.99
C SER A 446 -0.34 4.25 -2.11
N LEU A 447 -1.59 4.58 -2.45
CA LEU A 447 -2.78 4.29 -1.68
C LEU A 447 -3.75 3.48 -2.56
N SER A 448 -4.18 2.30 -2.10
CA SER A 448 -5.16 1.50 -2.82
C SER A 448 -6.28 1.01 -1.92
N SER A 449 -7.49 0.91 -2.48
CA SER A 449 -8.64 0.29 -1.85
C SER A 449 -9.49 -0.48 -2.86
N GLY A 450 -10.24 -1.50 -2.40
CA GLY A 450 -11.12 -2.30 -3.26
C GLY A 450 -11.34 -3.72 -2.72
N GLY A 451 -11.94 -4.61 -3.51
CA GLY A 451 -12.11 -6.03 -3.12
C GLY A 451 -10.78 -6.77 -3.00
N SER A 452 -9.81 -6.37 -3.83
CA SER A 452 -8.39 -6.66 -3.63
C SER A 452 -7.61 -5.37 -3.83
N ALA A 453 -6.67 -5.07 -2.95
CA ALA A 453 -5.92 -3.83 -2.93
C ALA A 453 -4.42 -4.11 -3.00
N THR A 454 -3.71 -3.46 -3.92
CA THR A 454 -2.25 -3.57 -4.06
C THR A 454 -1.62 -2.20 -4.15
N SER A 455 -0.66 -1.90 -3.28
CA SER A 455 0.08 -0.65 -3.23
C SER A 455 1.58 -0.91 -3.26
N ASN A 456 2.28 -0.42 -4.27
CA ASN A 456 3.72 -0.58 -4.43
C ASN A 456 4.40 0.79 -4.50
N THR A 457 5.36 1.04 -3.62
CA THR A 457 6.21 2.23 -3.65
C THR A 457 7.67 1.83 -3.82
N SER A 458 8.38 2.46 -4.76
CA SER A 458 9.81 2.25 -4.97
C SER A 458 10.55 3.58 -5.13
N VAL A 459 11.71 3.70 -4.49
CA VAL A 459 12.56 4.89 -4.54
C VAL A 459 13.99 4.49 -4.92
N THR A 460 14.57 5.20 -5.89
CA THR A 460 15.97 5.06 -6.29
C THR A 460 16.67 6.41 -6.35
N GLY A 461 17.71 6.64 -5.54
CA GLY A 461 18.28 7.99 -5.41
C GLY A 461 19.73 8.05 -4.97
N THR A 462 20.24 9.27 -4.81
CA THR A 462 21.59 9.54 -4.27
C THR A 462 21.58 9.62 -2.73
N GLY A 463 20.40 9.83 -2.12
CA GLY A 463 20.25 10.04 -0.68
C GLY A 463 20.81 11.38 -0.19
N ALA A 464 21.06 12.33 -1.10
CA ALA A 464 21.54 13.67 -0.76
C ALA A 464 20.51 14.48 0.04
N LEU A 465 19.21 14.19 -0.14
CA LEU A 465 18.09 14.78 0.57
C LEU A 465 17.21 13.68 1.19
N ALA A 466 16.35 14.07 2.13
CA ALA A 466 15.52 13.14 2.88
C ALA A 466 14.56 12.36 1.98
N VAL A 467 14.21 11.15 2.43
CA VAL A 467 13.20 10.29 1.80
C VAL A 467 12.09 10.01 2.81
N ASP A 468 10.83 10.26 2.46
CA ASP A 468 9.65 9.90 3.26
C ASP A 468 8.58 9.30 2.36
N VAL A 469 8.39 7.99 2.45
CA VAL A 469 7.48 7.26 1.54
C VAL A 469 6.62 6.22 2.23
N GLN A 470 5.42 6.02 1.68
CA GLN A 470 4.44 5.08 2.19
C GLN A 470 3.78 4.24 1.07
N ALA A 471 3.45 3.00 1.39
CA ALA A 471 2.49 2.19 0.65
C ALA A 471 1.35 1.77 1.59
N GLN A 472 0.10 1.97 1.20
CA GLN A 472 -1.07 1.55 1.97
C GLN A 472 -2.10 0.86 1.08
N ALA A 473 -2.50 -0.36 1.44
CA ALA A 473 -3.54 -1.11 0.75
C ALA A 473 -4.66 -1.49 1.74
N THR A 474 -5.90 -1.17 1.39
CA THR A 474 -7.09 -1.47 2.19
C THR A 474 -8.06 -2.33 1.37
N ALA A 475 -8.12 -3.63 1.65
CA ALA A 475 -9.08 -4.51 0.99
C ALA A 475 -10.40 -4.53 1.79
N SER A 476 -11.53 -4.40 1.11
CA SER A 476 -12.88 -4.52 1.67
C SER A 476 -13.78 -5.14 0.61
N GLY A 477 -14.40 -6.29 0.87
CA GLY A 477 -15.40 -6.81 -0.05
C GLY A 477 -15.60 -8.31 -0.06
N ASN A 478 -16.84 -8.70 -0.35
CA ASN A 478 -17.27 -10.07 -0.54
C ASN A 478 -17.29 -10.35 -2.07
N ASN A 479 -16.18 -10.81 -2.64
CA ASN A 479 -16.08 -11.17 -4.06
C ASN A 479 -16.59 -12.60 -4.31
N GLY A 480 -17.77 -12.94 -3.78
CA GLY A 480 -18.30 -14.30 -3.80
C GLY A 480 -17.32 -15.29 -3.13
N PRO A 481 -17.11 -16.52 -3.66
CA PRO A 481 -16.16 -17.48 -3.07
C PRO A 481 -14.67 -17.08 -3.21
N ARG A 482 -14.38 -15.88 -3.74
CA ARG A 482 -13.01 -15.38 -3.90
C ARG A 482 -12.74 -14.35 -2.82
N TYR A 483 -11.91 -14.71 -1.87
CA TYR A 483 -11.50 -13.84 -0.79
C TYR A 483 -10.59 -12.71 -1.29
N GLY A 484 -10.71 -11.55 -0.66
CA GLY A 484 -9.88 -10.38 -0.97
C GLY A 484 -8.44 -10.51 -0.47
N ALA A 485 -7.53 -9.70 -1.03
CA ALA A 485 -6.15 -9.57 -0.56
C ALA A 485 -5.73 -8.09 -0.46
N ALA A 486 -5.06 -7.71 0.63
CA ALA A 486 -4.42 -6.40 0.80
C ALA A 486 -2.90 -6.56 0.74
N VAL A 487 -2.22 -5.93 -0.21
CA VAL A 487 -0.76 -6.03 -0.40
C VAL A 487 -0.13 -4.65 -0.44
N ALA A 488 0.79 -4.35 0.47
CA ALA A 488 1.52 -3.09 0.51
C ALA A 488 3.03 -3.32 0.52
N ASN A 489 3.76 -2.82 -0.48
CA ASN A 489 5.21 -3.00 -0.60
C ASN A 489 5.92 -1.65 -0.74
N THR A 490 6.97 -1.42 0.03
CA THR A 490 7.83 -0.23 -0.05
C THR A 490 9.30 -0.64 -0.19
N VAL A 491 9.98 -0.19 -1.25
CA VAL A 491 11.41 -0.46 -1.48
C VAL A 491 12.17 0.85 -1.66
N VAL A 492 13.21 1.08 -0.86
CA VAL A 492 14.07 2.27 -0.96
C VAL A 492 15.52 1.85 -1.16
N ASN A 493 16.16 2.34 -2.22
CA ASN A 493 17.59 2.14 -2.47
C ASN A 493 18.28 3.46 -2.83
N THR A 494 19.05 4.01 -1.89
CA THR A 494 19.84 5.24 -2.10
C THR A 494 21.35 5.00 -2.18
N VAL A 495 21.79 3.74 -2.09
CA VAL A 495 23.21 3.37 -2.17
C VAL A 495 23.53 2.98 -3.62
N ARG A 496 23.78 3.98 -4.47
CA ARG A 496 24.17 3.75 -5.88
C ARG A 496 25.67 3.54 -6.00
N ALA A 497 26.09 2.49 -6.70
CA ALA A 497 27.51 2.25 -7.00
C ALA A 497 28.11 3.44 -7.79
N GLY A 498 29.25 3.96 -7.31
CA GLY A 498 29.99 5.04 -7.99
C GLY A 498 29.57 6.48 -7.64
N VAL A 499 28.61 6.68 -6.72
CA VAL A 499 28.22 8.01 -6.21
C VAL A 499 28.39 8.03 -4.69
N ALA A 500 28.94 9.12 -4.13
CA ALA A 500 28.96 9.30 -2.69
C ALA A 500 27.51 9.39 -2.18
N ALA A 501 27.07 8.38 -1.43
CA ALA A 501 25.73 8.35 -0.89
C ALA A 501 25.58 9.46 0.16
N GLY A 502 24.51 10.26 0.04
CA GLY A 502 24.18 11.24 1.07
C GLY A 502 23.71 10.57 2.36
N THR A 503 23.91 11.24 3.48
CA THR A 503 23.58 10.71 4.81
C THR A 503 22.20 11.17 5.30
N ALA A 504 21.31 11.58 4.39
CA ALA A 504 20.00 12.09 4.76
C ALA A 504 19.11 10.97 5.33
N ALA A 505 18.16 11.36 6.19
CA ALA A 505 17.25 10.42 6.83
C ALA A 505 16.25 9.80 5.85
N VAL A 506 15.89 8.54 6.08
CA VAL A 506 14.94 7.76 5.29
C VAL A 506 13.81 7.24 6.18
N ARG A 507 12.57 7.56 5.82
CA ARG A 507 11.35 7.00 6.41
C ARG A 507 10.60 6.20 5.33
N ALA A 508 10.31 4.94 5.62
CA ALA A 508 9.60 4.04 4.71
C ALA A 508 8.54 3.23 5.48
N VAL A 509 7.30 3.24 5.00
CA VAL A 509 6.18 2.58 5.67
C VAL A 509 5.36 1.73 4.68
N SER A 510 4.92 0.55 5.10
CA SER A 510 3.94 -0.28 4.38
C SER A 510 2.81 -0.69 5.30
N VAL A 511 1.56 -0.52 4.86
CA VAL A 511 0.35 -0.83 5.64
C VAL A 511 -0.65 -1.62 4.79
N ALA A 512 -0.95 -2.86 5.18
CA ALA A 512 -1.98 -3.69 4.55
C ALA A 512 -3.12 -3.96 5.55
N LEU A 513 -4.35 -3.61 5.18
CA LEU A 513 -5.53 -3.73 6.02
C LEU A 513 -6.61 -4.53 5.28
N GLY A 514 -7.04 -5.65 5.86
CA GLY A 514 -8.21 -6.40 5.43
C GLY A 514 -9.46 -5.98 6.20
N GLY A 515 -10.59 -5.87 5.50
CA GLY A 515 -11.93 -5.73 6.06
C GLY A 515 -12.68 -7.05 6.07
N ASP A 516 -14.01 -7.00 6.00
CA ASP A 516 -14.85 -8.21 5.96
C ASP A 516 -14.55 -9.04 4.70
N HIS A 517 -14.40 -10.37 4.86
CA HIS A 517 -14.11 -11.37 3.81
C HIS A 517 -12.73 -11.27 3.11
N VAL A 518 -11.70 -10.80 3.82
CA VAL A 518 -10.30 -10.74 3.31
C VAL A 518 -9.46 -11.89 3.88
N GLU A 519 -8.90 -12.72 2.99
CA GLU A 519 -8.06 -13.88 3.35
C GLU A 519 -6.63 -13.51 3.69
N THR A 520 -6.07 -12.45 3.08
CA THR A 520 -4.63 -12.14 3.24
C THR A 520 -4.35 -10.65 3.32
N ALA A 521 -3.53 -10.26 4.29
CA ALA A 521 -2.92 -8.94 4.39
C ALA A 521 -1.39 -9.07 4.42
N THR A 522 -0.69 -8.49 3.46
CA THR A 522 0.78 -8.55 3.34
C THR A 522 1.39 -7.16 3.26
N ALA A 523 2.28 -6.81 4.18
CA ALA A 523 3.02 -5.55 4.20
C ALA A 523 4.53 -5.80 4.21
N THR A 524 5.28 -5.29 3.23
CA THR A 524 6.73 -5.49 3.10
C THR A 524 7.49 -4.18 2.89
N THR A 525 8.47 -3.88 3.73
CA THR A 525 9.34 -2.70 3.64
C THR A 525 10.81 -3.14 3.53
N ASP A 526 11.55 -2.77 2.47
CA ASP A 526 13.01 -3.01 2.34
C ASP A 526 13.75 -1.69 2.06
N VAL A 527 14.68 -1.31 2.94
CA VAL A 527 15.44 -0.07 2.86
C VAL A 527 16.94 -0.34 2.85
N ARG A 528 17.64 0.22 1.86
CA ARG A 528 19.11 0.32 1.82
C ARG A 528 19.50 1.77 1.61
N ALA A 529 20.13 2.39 2.62
CA ALA A 529 20.48 3.80 2.60
C ALA A 529 21.76 4.09 3.39
N ALA A 530 22.37 5.26 3.19
CA ALA A 530 23.60 5.66 3.88
C ALA A 530 23.37 6.63 5.07
N GLY A 531 22.12 6.98 5.41
CA GLY A 531 21.75 7.82 6.55
C GLY A 531 20.99 7.06 7.65
N ASP A 532 20.30 7.81 8.52
CA ASP A 532 19.39 7.27 9.53
C ASP A 532 18.14 6.68 8.87
N ILE A 533 17.65 5.54 9.36
CA ILE A 533 16.55 4.79 8.73
C ILE A 533 15.42 4.52 9.73
N PHE A 534 14.19 4.80 9.33
CA PHE A 534 12.95 4.31 9.92
C PHE A 534 12.20 3.45 8.90
N ALA A 535 12.03 2.16 9.18
CA ALA A 535 11.31 1.22 8.33
C ALA A 535 10.18 0.54 9.12
N SER A 536 8.95 0.56 8.60
CA SER A 536 7.81 -0.07 9.26
C SER A 536 6.91 -0.83 8.29
N SER A 537 6.41 -1.99 8.72
CA SER A 537 5.40 -2.78 8.03
C SER A 537 4.29 -3.18 8.99
N LYS A 538 3.04 -2.96 8.61
CA LYS A 538 1.86 -3.36 9.38
C LYS A 538 0.88 -4.12 8.48
N ALA A 539 0.51 -5.34 8.88
CA ALA A 539 -0.52 -6.14 8.24
C ALA A 539 -1.63 -6.48 9.23
N SER A 540 -2.88 -6.32 8.82
CA SER A 540 -4.06 -6.70 9.60
C SER A 540 -5.02 -7.50 8.72
N GLY A 541 -5.28 -8.75 9.06
CA GLY A 541 -6.18 -9.65 8.32
C GLY A 541 -7.64 -9.28 8.53
N GLY A 542 -8.50 -9.73 7.60
CA GLY A 542 -9.95 -9.58 7.68
C GLY A 542 -10.63 -10.63 8.57
N SER A 543 -11.95 -10.57 8.68
CA SER A 543 -12.78 -11.64 9.23
C SER A 543 -13.91 -12.01 8.29
N ASP A 544 -14.30 -13.28 8.30
CA ASP A 544 -15.52 -13.76 7.66
C ASP A 544 -16.50 -14.30 8.71
N SER A 545 -17.68 -13.71 8.81
CA SER A 545 -18.75 -14.15 9.73
C SER A 545 -19.95 -14.71 8.96
N PHE A 546 -19.83 -15.89 8.37
CA PHE A 546 -21.00 -16.62 7.90
C PHE A 546 -21.86 -17.09 9.09
N GLU A 547 -23.17 -17.23 8.88
CA GLU A 547 -24.15 -17.70 9.89
C GLU A 547 -23.98 -19.19 10.28
N HIS A 548 -22.89 -19.85 9.87
CA HIS A 548 -22.53 -21.23 10.21
C HIS A 548 -21.19 -21.25 10.95
N ALA A 549 -20.99 -22.25 11.80
CA ALA A 549 -19.98 -22.30 12.87
C ALA A 549 -18.49 -22.14 12.46
N ASP A 550 -18.15 -22.07 11.17
CA ASP A 550 -16.78 -22.02 10.65
C ASP A 550 -16.41 -20.61 10.13
N SER A 551 -16.18 -19.68 11.06
CA SER A 551 -15.72 -18.31 10.75
C SER A 551 -14.20 -18.29 10.52
N HIS A 552 -13.75 -17.82 9.36
CA HIS A 552 -12.32 -17.78 8.98
C HIS A 552 -11.73 -16.38 9.25
N SER A 553 -10.52 -16.31 9.84
CA SER A 553 -9.73 -15.06 9.97
C SER A 553 -8.73 -14.99 8.82
N GLY A 554 -8.47 -13.80 8.30
CA GLY A 554 -7.45 -13.61 7.27
C GLY A 554 -6.01 -13.72 7.82
N ASP A 555 -5.14 -14.36 7.05
CA ASP A 555 -3.70 -14.42 7.29
C ASP A 555 -3.04 -13.03 7.17
N SER A 556 -2.08 -12.77 8.05
CA SER A 556 -1.37 -11.48 8.13
C SER A 556 0.14 -11.67 8.06
N VAL A 557 0.81 -10.97 7.15
CA VAL A 557 2.27 -11.03 6.97
C VAL A 557 2.86 -9.62 6.97
N ALA A 558 3.78 -9.32 7.88
CA ALA A 558 4.49 -8.04 7.94
C ALA A 558 6.01 -8.27 7.94
N MET A 559 6.74 -7.70 6.99
CA MET A 559 8.19 -7.90 6.85
C MET A 559 8.92 -6.57 6.65
N SER A 560 9.80 -6.18 7.57
CA SER A 560 10.58 -4.95 7.48
C SER A 560 12.09 -5.22 7.51
N ARG A 561 12.83 -4.58 6.60
CA ARG A 561 14.29 -4.68 6.49
C ARG A 561 14.92 -3.31 6.30
N ALA A 562 15.97 -2.99 7.04
CA ALA A 562 16.74 -1.75 6.91
C ALA A 562 18.25 -1.97 7.06
N ILE A 563 19.04 -1.39 6.16
CA ILE A 563 20.51 -1.54 6.15
C ILE A 563 21.18 -0.19 5.87
N THR A 564 22.13 0.18 6.74
CA THR A 564 23.09 1.28 6.55
C THR A 564 24.52 0.82 6.89
N SER A 565 25.52 1.43 6.25
CA SER A 565 26.95 1.09 6.43
C SER A 565 27.73 2.08 7.31
N GLY A 566 27.11 3.20 7.69
CA GLY A 566 27.72 4.28 8.49
C GLY A 566 27.41 4.20 9.99
N ALA A 567 27.75 5.25 10.73
CA ALA A 567 27.43 5.41 12.15
C ALA A 567 26.00 5.98 12.33
N HIS A 568 25.00 5.31 11.74
CA HIS A 568 23.63 5.80 11.63
C HIS A 568 22.63 4.93 12.37
N ASN A 569 21.55 5.55 12.83
CA ASN A 569 20.51 4.86 13.56
C ASN A 569 19.55 4.14 12.61
N VAL A 570 19.07 2.97 13.02
CA VAL A 570 18.15 2.13 12.27
C VAL A 570 17.03 1.68 13.20
N ASN A 571 15.79 2.08 12.91
CA ASN A 571 14.59 1.61 13.60
C ASN A 571 13.72 0.82 12.62
N VAL A 572 13.41 -0.43 12.97
CA VAL A 572 12.68 -1.38 12.13
C VAL A 572 11.53 -1.99 12.92
N THR A 573 10.30 -1.89 12.42
CA THR A 573 9.12 -2.44 13.10
C THR A 573 8.24 -3.23 12.13
N ALA A 574 7.94 -4.49 12.44
CA ALA A 574 6.97 -5.32 11.74
C ALA A 574 5.82 -5.74 12.68
N THR A 575 4.57 -5.58 12.24
CA THR A 575 3.38 -5.93 13.04
C THR A 575 2.36 -6.66 12.18
N ALA A 576 2.04 -7.91 12.52
CA ALA A 576 1.03 -8.74 11.85
C ALA A 576 -0.09 -9.10 12.82
N LEU A 577 -1.33 -8.81 12.45
CA LEU A 577 -2.52 -8.97 13.29
C LEU A 577 -3.61 -9.73 12.53
N SER A 578 -3.76 -11.03 12.78
CA SER A 578 -4.96 -11.76 12.36
C SER A 578 -6.13 -11.29 13.23
N ASN A 579 -7.31 -11.07 12.64
CA ASN A 579 -8.44 -10.44 13.34
C ASN A 579 -8.81 -11.23 14.62
N ILE A 580 -8.90 -10.52 15.75
CA ILE A 580 -9.27 -11.04 17.07
C ILE A 580 -10.78 -10.85 17.17
N GLY A 581 -11.54 -11.95 17.21
CA GLY A 581 -13.01 -11.93 17.21
C GLY A 581 -13.63 -11.00 18.26
N ASN A 582 -14.90 -10.66 18.05
CA ASN A 582 -15.68 -9.82 18.96
C ASN A 582 -15.55 -10.33 20.41
N PRO A 583 -15.19 -9.49 21.40
CA PRO A 583 -14.99 -9.89 22.80
C PRO A 583 -16.19 -10.57 23.48
N GLY A 584 -17.35 -10.62 22.82
CA GLY A 584 -18.54 -11.36 23.25
C GLY A 584 -18.43 -12.89 23.22
N GLY A 585 -17.33 -13.48 22.72
CA GLY A 585 -17.02 -14.90 22.92
C GLY A 585 -17.78 -15.93 22.06
N ASP A 586 -18.77 -15.51 21.27
CA ASP A 586 -19.67 -16.46 20.57
C ASP A 586 -19.12 -17.02 19.23
N ARG A 587 -18.02 -16.49 18.67
CA ARG A 587 -17.44 -16.98 17.39
C ARG A 587 -15.90 -16.91 17.37
N ALA A 588 -15.25 -18.06 17.17
CA ALA A 588 -13.81 -18.18 17.02
C ALA A 588 -13.39 -17.97 15.56
N PHE A 589 -12.27 -17.28 15.33
CA PHE A 589 -11.71 -17.08 13.98
C PHE A 589 -10.30 -17.67 13.90
N LEU A 590 -10.05 -18.55 12.93
CA LEU A 590 -8.75 -19.17 12.66
C LEU A 590 -7.97 -18.31 11.66
N GLY A 591 -6.81 -17.76 12.03
CA GLY A 591 -5.90 -17.14 11.06
C GLY A 591 -4.50 -16.94 11.60
N ASN A 592 -3.53 -16.92 10.67
CA ASN A 592 -2.12 -16.89 10.98
C ASN A 592 -1.56 -15.46 10.94
N ALA A 593 -0.61 -15.16 11.81
CA ALA A 593 0.15 -13.92 11.78
C ALA A 593 1.65 -14.20 11.70
N THR A 594 2.35 -13.52 10.80
CA THR A 594 3.81 -13.60 10.65
C THR A 594 4.40 -12.20 10.59
N ALA A 595 5.29 -11.85 11.53
CA ALA A 595 6.01 -10.58 11.57
C ALA A 595 7.53 -10.81 11.57
N GLY A 596 8.27 -10.15 10.68
CA GLY A 596 9.73 -10.23 10.59
C GLY A 596 10.35 -8.84 10.50
N SER A 597 11.34 -8.54 11.35
CA SER A 597 12.10 -7.29 11.34
C SER A 597 13.61 -7.56 11.29
N TYR A 598 14.34 -6.82 10.45
CA TYR A 598 15.80 -6.90 10.33
C TYR A 598 16.41 -5.51 10.19
N GLY A 599 17.26 -5.11 11.13
CA GLY A 599 18.04 -3.87 11.09
C GLY A 599 19.54 -4.13 11.06
N ARG A 600 20.29 -3.34 10.28
CA ARG A 600 21.76 -3.37 10.26
C ARG A 600 22.39 -1.97 10.14
N SER A 601 23.38 -1.67 10.98
CA SER A 601 24.18 -0.43 10.94
C SER A 601 25.69 -0.70 11.03
N GLY A 602 26.51 0.31 10.75
CA GLY A 602 27.94 0.35 11.08
C GLY A 602 28.13 0.39 12.59
N SER A 603 28.16 1.58 13.19
CA SER A 603 28.33 1.79 14.64
C SER A 603 27.21 2.62 15.28
N GLY A 604 26.05 2.75 14.62
CA GLY A 604 24.89 3.46 15.19
C GLY A 604 24.01 2.58 16.09
N VAL A 605 22.83 3.08 16.45
CA VAL A 605 21.82 2.33 17.22
C VAL A 605 20.90 1.57 16.27
N VAL A 606 20.72 0.27 16.47
CA VAL A 606 19.81 -0.58 15.69
C VAL A 606 18.72 -1.11 16.60
N GLU A 607 17.47 -0.74 16.32
CA GLU A 607 16.28 -1.26 16.99
C GLU A 607 15.44 -2.05 15.99
N SER A 608 15.10 -3.28 16.33
CA SER A 608 14.29 -4.19 15.51
C SER A 608 13.15 -4.77 16.35
N VAL A 609 11.91 -4.59 15.91
CA VAL A 609 10.72 -5.06 16.62
C VAL A 609 9.82 -5.86 15.69
N ALA A 610 9.39 -7.05 16.10
CA ALA A 610 8.40 -7.87 15.41
C ALA A 610 7.28 -8.29 16.36
N VAL A 611 6.03 -8.12 15.93
CA VAL A 611 4.84 -8.48 16.71
C VAL A 611 3.88 -9.26 15.82
N ALA A 612 3.53 -10.50 16.21
CA ALA A 612 2.58 -11.34 15.52
C ALA A 612 1.45 -11.78 16.46
N ARG A 613 0.19 -11.60 16.05
CA ARG A 613 -0.99 -12.06 16.82
C ARG A 613 -1.94 -12.84 15.91
N GLY A 614 -2.07 -14.14 16.16
CA GLY A 614 -3.00 -15.06 15.50
C GLY A 614 -4.36 -15.11 16.20
N GLY A 615 -5.35 -15.78 15.58
CA GLY A 615 -6.70 -15.93 16.14
C GLY A 615 -6.79 -16.83 17.39
N TYR A 616 -7.72 -16.56 18.30
CA TYR A 616 -7.92 -17.28 19.58
C TYR A 616 -9.20 -18.15 19.57
N TYR A 617 -9.16 -19.37 20.15
CA TYR A 617 -10.25 -20.37 20.10
C TYR A 617 -10.82 -20.70 21.50
N GLY A 618 -12.13 -20.93 21.58
CA GLY A 618 -12.82 -21.43 22.76
C GLY A 618 -14.16 -22.10 22.44
N TYR A 619 -14.16 -23.37 21.99
CA TYR A 619 -15.10 -24.47 22.35
C TYR A 619 -14.87 -25.73 21.47
N ALA A 620 -14.44 -26.82 22.12
CA ALA A 620 -14.51 -28.26 21.78
C ALA A 620 -14.35 -28.79 20.31
N PHE A 621 -13.24 -29.53 20.08
CA PHE A 621 -12.98 -30.72 19.24
C PHE A 621 -13.61 -30.89 17.82
N ASP A 622 -12.75 -30.99 16.77
CA ASP A 622 -12.38 -32.26 16.10
C ASP A 622 -11.56 -32.12 14.79
N ASN A 623 -11.33 -30.92 14.25
CA ASN A 623 -10.53 -30.75 13.02
C ASN A 623 -9.22 -30.02 13.33
N GLY A 624 -8.08 -30.69 13.21
CA GLY A 624 -6.73 -30.22 13.59
C GLY A 624 -6.17 -28.99 12.87
N GLN A 625 -6.90 -27.88 12.83
CA GLN A 625 -6.44 -26.58 12.34
C GLN A 625 -6.12 -25.65 13.53
N LEU A 626 -4.84 -25.33 13.69
CA LEU A 626 -4.31 -24.46 14.75
C LEU A 626 -3.92 -23.09 14.17
N SER A 627 -4.18 -22.00 14.89
CA SER A 627 -3.73 -20.65 14.52
C SER A 627 -2.24 -20.46 14.85
N HIS A 628 -1.48 -19.86 13.92
CA HIS A 628 -0.04 -19.61 14.08
C HIS A 628 0.28 -18.13 14.33
N ALA A 629 1.20 -17.85 15.25
CA ALA A 629 1.81 -16.52 15.40
C ALA A 629 3.34 -16.61 15.40
N ASN A 630 3.95 -16.16 14.29
CA ASN A 630 5.39 -16.18 14.07
C ASN A 630 5.96 -14.76 14.14
N ALA A 631 6.81 -14.45 15.11
CA ALA A 631 7.48 -13.14 15.21
C ALA A 631 9.00 -13.30 15.24
N SER A 632 9.73 -12.59 14.38
CA SER A 632 11.19 -12.63 14.30
C SER A 632 11.79 -11.22 14.24
N ALA A 633 12.71 -10.89 15.14
CA ALA A 633 13.40 -9.59 15.14
C ALA A 633 14.91 -9.75 15.19
N THR A 634 15.64 -9.04 14.33
CA THR A 634 17.11 -9.09 14.25
C THR A 634 17.71 -7.69 14.17
N ALA A 635 18.61 -7.34 15.09
CA ALA A 635 19.34 -6.07 15.09
C ALA A 635 20.85 -6.29 15.04
N VAL A 636 21.56 -5.65 14.11
CA VAL A 636 23.01 -5.89 13.87
C VAL A 636 23.81 -4.58 13.77
N THR A 637 24.87 -4.43 14.56
CA THR A 637 25.90 -3.39 14.35
C THR A 637 27.23 -4.02 13.92
N THR A 638 27.94 -3.39 12.98
CA THR A 638 29.09 -3.98 12.27
C THR A 638 30.43 -3.26 12.51
N ARG A 639 30.48 -2.24 13.37
CA ARG A 639 31.66 -1.48 13.80
C ARG A 639 31.59 -1.17 15.30
N ALA A 640 32.76 -1.05 15.94
CA ALA A 640 32.87 -0.79 17.38
C ALA A 640 32.12 0.49 17.79
N GLY A 641 31.39 0.42 18.90
CA GLY A 641 30.64 1.53 19.51
C GLY A 641 29.14 1.53 19.19
N GLY A 642 28.67 0.55 18.40
CA GLY A 642 27.25 0.38 18.07
C GLY A 642 26.42 -0.24 19.19
N VAL A 643 25.10 -0.10 19.07
CA VAL A 643 24.08 -0.63 19.98
C VAL A 643 23.06 -1.42 19.16
N SER A 644 22.70 -2.63 19.57
CA SER A 644 21.68 -3.43 18.86
C SER A 644 20.60 -3.94 19.81
N LEU A 645 19.33 -3.72 19.48
CA LEU A 645 18.18 -4.15 20.27
C LEU A 645 17.19 -4.87 19.35
N ALA A 646 16.81 -6.09 19.70
CA ALA A 646 15.81 -6.85 18.96
C ALA A 646 14.68 -7.32 19.88
N ARG A 647 13.43 -7.25 19.45
CA ARG A 647 12.29 -7.72 20.25
C ARG A 647 11.28 -8.42 19.37
N ALA A 648 10.85 -9.61 19.77
CA ALA A 648 9.82 -10.37 19.10
C ALA A 648 8.69 -10.73 20.08
N GLU A 649 7.44 -10.64 19.63
CA GLU A 649 6.27 -10.95 20.44
C GLU A 649 5.29 -11.77 19.61
N GLY A 650 4.85 -12.93 20.12
CA GLY A 650 3.86 -13.81 19.47
C GLY A 650 2.69 -14.13 20.40
N GLU A 651 1.49 -14.17 19.84
CA GLU A 651 0.25 -14.53 20.55
C GLU A 651 -0.60 -15.42 19.64
N GLY A 652 -0.82 -16.69 19.98
CA GLY A 652 -1.57 -17.68 19.17
C GLY A 652 -1.59 -19.07 19.85
N LEU A 653 -2.22 -20.07 19.22
CA LEU A 653 -2.24 -21.47 19.70
C LEU A 653 -0.93 -22.22 19.40
N VAL A 654 -0.29 -21.88 18.27
CA VAL A 654 1.06 -22.32 17.89
C VAL A 654 1.88 -21.08 17.62
N MET A 655 3.08 -20.99 18.18
CA MET A 655 3.90 -19.78 18.07
C MET A 655 5.34 -20.10 17.75
N ASN A 656 6.00 -19.20 17.01
CA ASN A 656 7.45 -19.14 16.90
C ASN A 656 7.90 -17.71 17.13
N VAL A 657 8.49 -17.42 18.29
CA VAL A 657 8.89 -16.04 18.66
C VAL A 657 10.39 -15.99 18.85
N THR A 658 11.10 -15.18 18.06
CA THR A 658 12.57 -15.13 18.04
C THR A 658 13.08 -13.70 18.02
N ALA A 659 13.92 -13.31 18.97
CA ALA A 659 14.56 -12.00 18.99
C ALA A 659 16.07 -12.13 19.14
N THR A 660 16.83 -11.44 18.28
CA THR A 660 18.30 -11.56 18.17
C THR A 660 18.98 -10.19 18.01
N ALA A 661 19.87 -9.84 18.93
CA ALA A 661 20.59 -8.56 18.91
C ALA A 661 22.12 -8.74 18.93
N GLN A 662 22.83 -8.19 17.93
CA GLN A 662 24.24 -8.49 17.64
C GLN A 662 25.11 -7.26 17.32
N GLY A 663 26.39 -7.28 17.67
CA GLY A 663 27.39 -6.36 17.10
C GLY A 663 28.64 -6.09 17.95
N ILE A 664 29.37 -5.03 17.60
CA ILE A 664 30.77 -4.83 18.03
C ILE A 664 30.85 -3.64 18.98
N GLY A 665 31.59 -3.75 20.08
CA GLY A 665 31.92 -2.53 20.82
C GLY A 665 33.37 -2.32 21.24
N ALA A 666 33.57 -1.16 21.86
CA ALA A 666 34.85 -0.54 22.12
C ALA A 666 35.44 -1.02 23.46
N ALA A 667 36.76 -1.15 23.51
CA ALA A 667 37.46 -1.63 24.70
C ALA A 667 37.36 -0.68 25.91
N GLY A 668 37.25 -1.23 27.12
CA GLY A 668 37.27 -0.50 28.41
C GLY A 668 35.95 0.15 28.86
N GLY A 669 34.90 0.11 28.04
CA GLY A 669 33.57 0.61 28.39
C GLY A 669 32.51 -0.40 27.96
N ALA A 670 31.48 -0.58 28.77
CA ALA A 670 30.37 -1.48 28.44
C ALA A 670 29.72 -1.04 27.05
N MET A 671 28.94 -1.80 26.23
CA MET A 671 28.11 -1.32 25.05
C MET A 671 26.68 -1.94 24.91
N THR A 672 25.56 -1.33 24.56
CA THR A 672 24.21 -1.96 24.85
C THR A 672 23.70 -2.96 23.81
N PHE A 673 23.35 -4.21 24.20
CA PHE A 673 22.66 -5.14 23.32
C PHE A 673 21.65 -5.99 24.11
N ALA A 674 20.48 -6.26 23.52
CA ALA A 674 19.39 -6.95 24.21
C ALA A 674 18.39 -7.54 23.22
N ALA A 675 17.85 -8.71 23.54
CA ALA A 675 16.72 -9.27 22.88
C ALA A 675 15.76 -10.02 23.80
N GLY A 676 14.51 -10.09 23.35
CA GLY A 676 13.39 -10.57 24.14
C GLY A 676 12.34 -11.21 23.24
N ALA A 677 11.93 -12.43 23.57
CA ALA A 677 10.85 -13.14 22.92
C ALA A 677 9.83 -13.63 23.95
N ARG A 678 8.55 -13.60 23.57
CA ARG A 678 7.42 -13.88 24.46
C ARG A 678 6.30 -14.62 23.73
N SER A 679 5.70 -15.64 24.37
CA SER A 679 4.61 -16.50 23.86
C SER A 679 3.50 -16.71 24.91
N SER A 680 2.22 -16.74 24.48
CA SER A 680 1.02 -16.80 25.36
C SER A 680 0.40 -18.19 25.59
N PHE A 681 0.32 -19.07 24.57
CA PHE A 681 -0.18 -20.46 24.63
C PHE A 681 0.47 -21.38 23.58
N GLY A 682 1.35 -22.31 23.96
CA GLY A 682 2.05 -23.20 23.03
C GLY A 682 3.54 -22.89 22.85
N ASN A 683 4.21 -23.84 22.18
CA ASN A 683 5.64 -24.17 22.29
C ASN A 683 6.58 -23.12 21.62
N ALA A 684 7.52 -22.53 22.38
CA ALA A 684 8.72 -21.77 21.95
C ALA A 684 8.64 -20.23 21.76
N ALA A 685 9.12 -19.53 22.79
CA ALA A 685 9.64 -18.15 22.71
C ALA A 685 11.17 -18.15 22.93
N GLN A 686 11.95 -17.45 22.12
CA GLN A 686 13.42 -17.42 22.21
C GLN A 686 13.97 -15.99 22.15
N ALA A 687 14.34 -15.49 23.31
CA ALA A 687 15.04 -14.22 23.51
C ALA A 687 16.54 -14.47 23.43
N SER A 688 17.34 -13.67 22.71
CA SER A 688 18.81 -13.76 22.79
C SER A 688 19.55 -12.42 22.57
N ALA A 689 20.34 -12.01 23.57
CA ALA A 689 20.25 -10.63 24.01
C ALA A 689 21.49 -9.94 24.57
N SER A 690 22.64 -9.69 23.89
CA SER A 690 23.70 -9.08 24.72
C SER A 690 25.00 -8.50 24.21
N ASN A 691 25.48 -7.67 25.12
CA ASN A 691 26.82 -7.19 25.19
C ASN A 691 27.26 -6.90 26.57
N ARG A 692 26.39 -6.28 27.38
CA ARG A 692 26.65 -5.34 28.49
C ARG A 692 25.74 -5.65 29.66
N PHE A 693 26.25 -5.60 30.89
CA PHE A 693 25.78 -6.32 32.09
C PHE A 693 24.48 -5.78 32.50
N ARG A 694 23.69 -6.70 33.01
CA ARG A 694 22.40 -6.44 33.61
C ARG A 694 22.25 -7.42 34.76
N THR A 695 22.38 -6.92 35.98
CA THR A 695 22.12 -7.62 37.25
C THR A 695 20.69 -8.16 37.37
N SER A 696 19.76 -7.80 36.49
CA SER A 696 18.39 -8.34 36.40
C SER A 696 18.19 -9.32 35.24
N ALA A 697 19.00 -9.22 34.19
CA ALA A 697 19.14 -10.26 33.17
C ALA A 697 19.86 -11.50 33.72
N PHE A 698 20.00 -11.52 35.05
CA PHE A 698 20.78 -12.35 35.95
C PHE A 698 20.02 -12.76 37.19
N ASP A 699 18.87 -12.22 37.51
CA ASP A 699 18.12 -12.78 38.63
C ASP A 699 17.22 -13.85 38.05
N LEU A 700 17.25 -15.03 38.66
CA LEU A 700 16.48 -16.19 38.24
C LEU A 700 15.11 -15.80 37.72
N PRO A 701 14.74 -16.09 36.46
CA PRO A 701 13.39 -15.81 36.03
C PRO A 701 12.49 -16.64 36.91
N GLN A 702 11.41 -16.07 37.40
CA GLN A 702 10.44 -16.86 38.12
C GLN A 702 9.74 -17.82 37.18
N LEU A 703 9.31 -18.91 37.76
CA LEU A 703 9.05 -20.14 37.07
C LEU A 703 7.66 -20.57 37.38
N ALA A 704 6.91 -20.79 36.33
CA ALA A 704 5.60 -21.37 36.42
C ALA A 704 5.51 -22.37 35.29
N ALA A 705 4.77 -23.40 35.57
CA ALA A 705 4.49 -24.43 34.63
C ALA A 705 3.59 -23.81 33.55
N VAL A 706 4.09 -23.35 32.38
CA VAL A 706 3.38 -22.90 31.14
C VAL A 706 4.39 -22.90 30.01
N SER A 707 4.24 -23.66 28.91
CA SER A 707 5.23 -23.82 27.81
C SER A 707 6.04 -22.54 27.41
N THR A 708 7.00 -22.10 28.24
CA THR A 708 7.68 -20.80 28.19
C THR A 708 9.20 -20.92 28.24
N MET A 709 9.84 -20.01 27.53
CA MET A 709 11.25 -20.11 27.22
C MET A 709 11.86 -18.70 27.26
N SER A 710 12.75 -18.43 28.22
CA SER A 710 13.36 -17.10 28.40
C SER A 710 14.82 -17.13 28.83
N ALA A 711 15.66 -16.37 28.14
CA ALA A 711 17.03 -16.18 28.58
C ALA A 711 17.71 -14.94 28.03
N HIS A 712 18.72 -14.60 28.81
CA HIS A 712 19.02 -13.23 29.11
C HIS A 712 20.40 -13.13 29.71
N VAL A 713 20.98 -11.95 29.50
CA VAL A 713 22.41 -11.81 29.48
C VAL A 713 22.91 -10.35 29.26
N GLY A 714 24.13 -10.04 29.71
CA GLY A 714 24.82 -8.74 29.60
C GLY A 714 26.28 -8.63 30.14
N ALA A 715 27.29 -7.93 29.60
CA ALA A 715 28.62 -7.61 30.24
C ALA A 715 28.92 -6.61 31.40
N GLY A 716 29.48 -7.10 32.51
CA GLY A 716 30.09 -6.55 33.75
C GLY A 716 29.67 -5.26 34.48
N PRO A 717 29.43 -5.23 35.82
CA PRO A 717 29.42 -4.04 36.66
C PRO A 717 30.85 -3.69 37.04
N ALA A 718 31.05 -2.39 37.19
CA ALA A 718 32.33 -1.83 37.62
C ALA A 718 32.65 -2.08 39.11
N ASP A 719 31.68 -2.54 39.92
CA ASP A 719 31.84 -2.86 41.34
C ASP A 719 31.09 -4.17 41.67
N ALA A 720 31.84 -5.20 42.04
CA ALA A 720 31.34 -6.57 42.22
C ALA A 720 30.52 -6.79 43.51
N ALA A 721 30.74 -5.99 44.55
CA ALA A 721 30.09 -6.16 45.86
C ALA A 721 28.55 -6.01 45.79
N ALA A 722 28.05 -5.37 44.73
CA ALA A 722 26.65 -5.07 44.51
C ALA A 722 25.78 -6.26 44.04
N LEU A 723 26.37 -7.41 43.73
CA LEU A 723 25.66 -8.57 43.15
C LEU A 723 25.10 -9.56 44.18
N GLY A 724 25.22 -9.27 45.49
CA GLY A 724 24.72 -10.17 46.55
C GLY A 724 25.32 -11.57 46.49
N LEU A 725 26.51 -11.66 45.91
CA LEU A 725 27.24 -12.89 45.65
C LEU A 725 27.45 -13.59 47.00
N GLY A 726 27.14 -14.87 47.07
CA GLY A 726 27.48 -15.65 48.24
C GLY A 726 29.00 -15.63 48.47
N ALA A 727 29.43 -16.02 49.66
CA ALA A 727 30.81 -15.78 50.11
C ALA A 727 31.86 -16.37 49.16
N ASN A 728 31.52 -17.46 48.47
CA ASN A 728 32.39 -18.10 47.49
C ASN A 728 32.44 -17.30 46.17
N VAL A 729 31.29 -16.87 45.66
CA VAL A 729 31.22 -16.11 44.40
C VAL A 729 31.78 -14.69 44.54
N ALA A 730 31.56 -14.04 45.69
CA ALA A 730 32.08 -12.69 45.97
C ALA A 730 33.61 -12.67 46.04
N ALA A 731 34.21 -13.69 46.65
CA ALA A 731 35.65 -13.79 46.80
C ALA A 731 36.37 -14.06 45.48
N ALA A 732 35.71 -14.77 44.55
CA ALA A 732 36.32 -15.18 43.30
C ALA A 732 36.22 -14.11 42.21
N VAL A 733 35.13 -13.33 42.12
CA VAL A 733 34.81 -12.48 40.97
C VAL A 733 34.85 -10.96 41.31
N PRO A 734 36.05 -10.35 41.51
CA PRO A 734 36.16 -8.96 42.00
C PRO A 734 35.97 -7.89 40.92
N ASN A 735 36.28 -8.18 39.66
CA ASN A 735 35.85 -7.37 38.50
C ASN A 735 34.84 -8.19 37.73
N VAL A 736 33.76 -7.57 37.28
CA VAL A 736 32.68 -8.32 36.66
C VAL A 736 32.53 -7.92 35.21
N LEU A 737 32.17 -8.87 34.35
CA LEU A 737 32.25 -8.84 32.88
C LEU A 737 31.05 -9.43 32.13
N GLY A 738 30.07 -10.13 32.74
CA GLY A 738 28.92 -10.81 32.07
C GLY A 738 27.83 -11.50 32.93
N THR A 739 26.64 -10.95 33.19
CA THR A 739 25.56 -11.51 33.98
C THR A 739 24.53 -12.16 33.09
N GLY A 740 24.11 -13.38 33.36
CA GLY A 740 22.90 -13.86 32.70
C GLY A 740 22.05 -14.80 33.51
N VAL A 741 20.95 -15.20 32.87
CA VAL A 741 19.87 -15.94 33.47
C VAL A 741 19.01 -16.70 32.49
N HIS A 742 18.40 -17.76 33.02
CA HIS A 742 17.82 -18.86 32.28
C HIS A 742 16.59 -19.42 32.97
N ALA A 743 15.52 -19.68 32.21
CA ALA A 743 14.30 -20.27 32.77
C ALA A 743 13.30 -20.82 31.78
N ALA A 744 12.74 -21.97 32.15
CA ALA A 744 11.70 -22.61 31.40
C ALA A 744 10.72 -23.34 32.35
N GLY A 745 9.49 -23.65 31.91
CA GLY A 745 8.47 -24.37 32.70
C GLY A 745 7.21 -24.74 31.96
N VAL A 746 6.58 -25.93 32.06
CA VAL A 746 5.33 -26.30 31.33
C VAL A 746 4.18 -26.71 32.25
N GLU A 747 2.96 -26.24 31.96
CA GLU A 747 1.75 -26.33 32.80
C GLU A 747 1.02 -27.65 32.78
N ALA A 748 0.66 -28.08 31.57
CA ALA A 748 -0.30 -29.13 31.38
C ALA A 748 -0.06 -29.67 29.98
N LEU A 749 0.14 -30.98 29.92
CA LEU A 749 0.29 -31.65 28.66
C LEU A 749 -1.12 -31.81 28.08
N ILE A 750 -1.31 -31.25 26.88
CA ILE A 750 -2.57 -31.34 26.13
C ILE A 750 -2.79 -32.80 25.60
N ASP A 751 -1.80 -33.68 25.83
CA ASP A 751 -1.67 -35.11 25.50
C ASP A 751 -0.80 -35.80 26.59
N THR A 752 -0.64 -37.12 26.60
CA THR A 752 0.31 -37.89 27.43
C THR A 752 1.81 -37.56 27.23
N SER A 753 2.17 -36.59 26.38
CA SER A 753 3.55 -36.32 25.93
C SER A 753 4.20 -35.12 26.64
N PRO A 754 5.43 -35.23 27.19
CA PRO A 754 6.16 -34.15 27.87
C PRO A 754 6.38 -32.89 27.01
N ALA A 755 6.35 -31.71 27.63
CA ALA A 755 6.65 -30.45 26.97
C ALA A 755 8.03 -29.93 27.39
N VAL A 756 8.73 -29.28 26.45
CA VAL A 756 10.16 -28.99 26.58
C VAL A 756 10.41 -27.54 26.22
N LEU A 757 11.22 -26.89 27.04
CA LEU A 757 11.36 -25.46 27.02
C LEU A 757 12.80 -25.01 27.19
N THR A 758 13.28 -24.24 26.23
CA THR A 758 14.67 -23.90 25.99
C THR A 758 14.91 -22.42 25.80
N THR A 759 16.01 -21.93 26.34
CA THR A 759 16.26 -20.51 26.43
C THR A 759 17.75 -20.24 26.26
N SER A 760 18.10 -19.11 25.64
CA SER A 760 19.47 -18.66 25.40
C SER A 760 19.71 -17.21 25.83
N GLY A 761 20.92 -16.86 26.22
CA GLY A 761 21.33 -15.49 26.23
C GLY A 761 22.82 -15.36 26.01
N GLU A 762 23.26 -14.36 25.26
CA GLU A 762 24.61 -14.01 24.76
C GLU A 762 25.40 -12.95 25.57
N PHE A 763 26.60 -12.48 25.26
CA PHE A 763 27.37 -11.44 25.98
C PHE A 763 28.37 -10.91 25.03
N SER A 764 28.88 -9.69 25.16
CA SER A 764 29.87 -9.19 24.22
C SER A 764 30.66 -8.03 24.78
N PHE A 765 31.89 -8.23 25.22
CA PHE A 765 32.71 -7.20 25.89
C PHE A 765 34.15 -7.24 25.40
N ALA A 766 35.06 -6.44 25.95
CA ALA A 766 36.49 -6.53 25.62
C ALA A 766 37.36 -6.43 26.88
N THR A 767 38.53 -7.06 26.83
CA THR A 767 39.50 -7.12 27.92
C THR A 767 40.79 -6.41 27.51
N ASP A 768 41.29 -5.48 28.32
CA ASP A 768 42.44 -4.64 27.91
C ASP A 768 43.81 -5.33 28.15
N THR A 769 43.84 -6.39 28.98
CA THR A 769 45.01 -7.23 29.33
C THR A 769 44.60 -8.70 29.58
N ALA A 770 45.55 -9.63 29.69
CA ALA A 770 45.26 -11.05 29.98
C ALA A 770 44.75 -11.24 31.43
N GLN A 771 43.58 -11.89 31.57
CA GLN A 771 42.87 -12.10 32.84
C GLN A 771 42.08 -13.42 32.86
N ARG A 772 41.90 -14.04 34.03
CA ARG A 772 41.03 -15.22 34.18
C ARG A 772 39.56 -14.81 34.16
N LEU A 773 38.70 -15.52 33.41
CA LEU A 773 37.24 -15.31 33.49
C LEU A 773 36.60 -16.33 34.43
N LEU A 774 35.64 -15.87 35.21
CA LEU A 774 34.99 -16.68 36.25
C LEU A 774 33.49 -16.53 36.10
N LEU A 775 32.75 -17.64 36.17
CA LEU A 775 31.30 -17.69 36.15
C LEU A 775 30.75 -18.16 37.50
N GLY A 776 30.21 -17.25 38.29
CA GLY A 776 29.59 -17.59 39.56
C GLY A 776 28.10 -17.80 39.43
N PHE A 777 27.62 -19.02 39.62
CA PHE A 777 26.21 -19.27 39.84
C PHE A 777 25.82 -18.81 41.23
N VAL A 778 24.78 -18.03 41.28
CA VAL A 778 24.48 -17.28 42.49
C VAL A 778 23.38 -17.98 43.26
N SER A 779 22.34 -18.40 42.56
CA SER A 779 21.21 -19.15 43.09
C SER A 779 20.49 -19.97 42.01
N SER A 780 19.53 -20.80 42.45
CA SER A 780 18.49 -21.40 41.58
C SER A 780 17.15 -21.51 42.29
N THR A 781 16.12 -21.82 41.52
CA THR A 781 14.75 -21.98 42.02
C THR A 781 13.92 -22.86 41.09
N PHE A 782 12.75 -23.33 41.53
CA PHE A 782 11.90 -24.28 40.83
C PHE A 782 10.45 -24.30 41.32
N VAL A 783 9.56 -24.96 40.57
CA VAL A 783 8.14 -25.17 40.92
C VAL A 783 7.62 -26.52 40.40
N GLY A 784 6.60 -27.11 41.06
CA GLY A 784 5.97 -28.36 40.65
C GLY A 784 6.90 -29.55 40.90
N SER A 785 7.01 -30.47 39.94
CA SER A 785 8.11 -31.45 39.92
C SER A 785 9.48 -30.79 39.74
N GLY A 786 9.54 -29.46 39.58
CA GLY A 786 10.69 -28.77 39.03
C GLY A 786 10.64 -29.01 37.55
N PHE A 787 11.72 -29.53 37.01
CA PHE A 787 11.72 -30.23 35.74
C PHE A 787 11.73 -31.73 35.99
N ASP A 788 11.38 -32.51 34.97
CA ASP A 788 11.76 -33.92 34.93
C ASP A 788 13.23 -34.08 34.50
N ALA A 789 13.74 -33.16 33.67
CA ALA A 789 15.18 -32.97 33.46
C ALA A 789 15.51 -31.50 33.12
N LEU A 790 16.63 -30.97 33.63
CA LEU A 790 17.21 -29.69 33.19
C LEU A 790 18.64 -29.86 32.76
N ASP A 791 18.97 -29.18 31.69
CA ASP A 791 20.33 -29.06 31.18
C ASP A 791 20.73 -27.58 31.14
N LEU A 792 21.85 -27.25 31.77
CA LEU A 792 22.52 -25.95 31.67
C LEU A 792 23.75 -26.09 30.77
N THR A 793 24.00 -25.07 29.97
CA THR A 793 25.23 -24.92 29.20
C THR A 793 25.72 -23.48 29.20
N ILE A 794 27.03 -23.28 29.39
CA ILE A 794 27.71 -21.99 29.19
C ILE A 794 28.79 -22.14 28.16
N SER A 795 28.92 -21.13 27.33
CA SER A 795 29.93 -21.04 26.31
C SER A 795 30.52 -19.65 26.21
N ASN A 796 31.78 -19.51 25.81
CA ASN A 796 32.36 -18.22 25.39
C ASN A 796 32.81 -18.33 23.95
N ASN A 797 32.41 -17.38 23.11
CA ASN A 797 32.63 -17.41 21.67
C ASN A 797 32.21 -18.76 21.05
N GLY A 798 31.15 -19.38 21.60
CA GLY A 798 30.64 -20.69 21.18
C GLY A 798 31.37 -21.94 21.71
N VAL A 799 32.48 -21.84 22.47
CA VAL A 799 33.12 -23.00 23.12
C VAL A 799 32.42 -23.29 24.43
N THR A 800 31.81 -24.47 24.57
CA THR A 800 31.23 -24.90 25.84
C THR A 800 32.31 -24.99 26.90
N LEU A 801 32.22 -24.11 27.88
CA LEU A 801 33.10 -24.07 29.04
C LEU A 801 32.54 -24.95 30.15
N LEU A 802 31.23 -25.17 30.14
CA LEU A 802 30.51 -25.92 31.14
C LEU A 802 29.21 -26.52 30.57
N SER A 803 28.97 -27.79 30.86
CA SER A 803 27.74 -28.51 30.53
C SER A 803 27.34 -29.36 31.73
N GLN A 804 26.13 -29.14 32.23
CA GLN A 804 25.69 -29.77 33.46
C GLN A 804 24.21 -30.19 33.34
N SER A 805 23.95 -31.47 33.61
CA SER A 805 22.64 -32.09 33.50
C SER A 805 22.11 -32.50 34.87
N PHE A 806 20.81 -32.36 35.02
CA PHE A 806 20.11 -32.63 36.26
C PHE A 806 18.87 -33.46 35.97
N THR A 807 18.90 -34.70 36.44
CA THR A 807 17.74 -35.62 36.43
C THR A 807 16.94 -35.54 37.73
N THR A 808 17.43 -34.73 38.68
CA THR A 808 16.73 -34.45 39.92
C THR A 808 16.88 -32.99 40.27
N LEU A 809 15.81 -32.46 40.81
CA LEU A 809 15.72 -31.08 41.21
C LEU A 809 16.66 -30.71 42.37
N ALA A 810 16.92 -31.64 43.28
CA ALA A 810 17.82 -31.44 44.41
C ALA A 810 19.29 -31.26 43.98
N ALA A 811 19.75 -32.04 42.99
CA ALA A 811 21.11 -31.91 42.47
C ALA A 811 21.31 -30.57 41.73
N ALA A 812 20.30 -30.10 40.99
CA ALA A 812 20.34 -28.79 40.35
C ALA A 812 20.42 -27.67 41.39
N ASN A 813 19.59 -27.71 42.43
CA ASN A 813 19.63 -26.67 43.45
C ASN A 813 20.95 -26.58 44.21
N LEU A 814 21.65 -27.69 44.42
CA LEU A 814 22.99 -27.63 45.02
C LEU A 814 24.01 -26.97 44.09
N TYR A 815 23.88 -27.18 42.78
CA TYR A 815 24.85 -26.74 41.80
C TYR A 815 24.78 -25.23 41.50
N PHE A 816 23.58 -24.68 41.45
CA PHE A 816 23.39 -23.29 41.04
C PHE A 816 23.37 -22.29 42.22
N ASN A 817 23.49 -22.74 43.48
CA ASN A 817 23.52 -21.87 44.66
C ASN A 817 24.95 -21.64 45.18
N ASP A 818 25.41 -20.38 45.17
CA ASP A 818 26.73 -19.89 45.63
C ASP A 818 27.92 -20.74 45.14
N HIS A 819 27.95 -21.02 43.83
CA HIS A 819 28.93 -21.89 43.21
C HIS A 819 29.73 -21.17 42.13
N VAL A 820 31.06 -21.16 42.24
CA VAL A 820 31.94 -20.57 41.24
C VAL A 820 32.47 -21.63 40.30
N VAL A 821 32.35 -21.33 39.02
CA VAL A 821 33.01 -22.08 37.96
C VAL A 821 34.10 -21.20 37.37
N ASP A 822 35.34 -21.66 37.49
CA ASP A 822 36.48 -21.05 36.80
C ASP A 822 36.39 -21.40 35.31
N LEU A 823 36.25 -20.38 34.47
CA LEU A 823 36.17 -20.56 33.02
C LEU A 823 37.58 -20.59 32.36
N GLY A 824 38.66 -20.38 33.13
CA GLY A 824 40.06 -20.42 32.66
C GLY A 824 40.71 -19.05 32.42
N LEU A 825 41.92 -19.02 31.83
CA LEU A 825 42.69 -17.80 31.50
C LEU A 825 42.29 -17.24 30.11
N PHE A 826 41.88 -15.97 30.02
CA PHE A 826 41.49 -15.27 28.79
C PHE A 826 42.46 -14.13 28.46
N GLY A 827 42.89 -14.01 27.20
CA GLY A 827 43.78 -12.92 26.76
C GLY A 827 43.08 -11.54 26.69
N ALA A 828 43.80 -10.51 26.23
CA ALA A 828 43.22 -9.19 25.88
C ALA A 828 42.40 -9.26 24.56
N GLY A 829 41.28 -8.54 24.44
CA GLY A 829 40.41 -8.46 23.26
C GLY A 829 38.92 -8.69 23.53
N ASN A 830 38.07 -8.70 22.47
CA ASN A 830 36.61 -8.89 22.58
C ASN A 830 36.22 -10.31 23.05
N GLN A 831 35.16 -10.46 23.85
CA GLN A 831 34.68 -11.69 24.49
C GLN A 831 33.16 -11.80 24.33
N HIS A 832 32.62 -12.89 23.78
CA HIS A 832 31.18 -13.10 23.59
C HIS A 832 30.63 -14.36 24.27
N LEU A 833 30.22 -14.24 25.52
CA LEU A 833 29.69 -15.34 26.34
C LEU A 833 28.25 -15.72 25.91
N VAL A 834 27.79 -16.97 26.00
CA VAL A 834 26.40 -17.37 25.73
C VAL A 834 26.04 -18.48 26.67
N ILE A 835 24.88 -18.39 27.29
CA ILE A 835 24.44 -19.28 28.34
C ILE A 835 23.03 -19.71 27.98
N SER A 836 22.73 -20.99 28.22
CA SER A 836 21.58 -21.72 27.68
C SER A 836 20.99 -22.67 28.70
N SER A 837 19.67 -22.85 28.67
CA SER A 837 18.94 -23.75 29.55
C SER A 837 17.80 -24.40 28.83
N SER A 838 17.68 -25.71 29.02
CA SER A 838 16.59 -26.50 28.49
C SER A 838 15.99 -27.34 29.60
N MET A 839 14.67 -27.44 29.60
CA MET A 839 13.94 -28.01 30.72
C MET A 839 12.74 -28.79 30.21
N THR A 840 12.64 -30.03 30.67
CA THR A 840 11.66 -31.02 30.24
C THR A 840 10.61 -31.23 31.32
N TYR A 841 9.36 -31.36 30.90
CA TYR A 841 8.18 -31.43 31.76
C TYR A 841 7.23 -32.52 31.25
N ALA A 842 7.35 -33.73 31.78
CA ALA A 842 6.41 -34.85 31.64
C ALA A 842 5.17 -34.69 32.51
N GLN A 843 5.22 -33.75 33.45
CA GLN A 843 4.11 -33.26 34.23
C GLN A 843 4.32 -31.77 34.45
N GLN A 844 3.37 -31.15 35.13
CA GLN A 844 3.45 -29.74 35.48
C GLN A 844 4.74 -29.40 36.24
N GLY A 845 5.56 -28.47 35.73
CA GLY A 845 6.78 -28.05 36.41
C GLY A 845 7.53 -26.86 35.80
N ALA A 846 8.49 -26.26 36.54
CA ALA A 846 9.35 -25.16 36.06
C ALA A 846 10.70 -25.02 36.80
N TYR A 847 11.75 -24.45 36.16
CA TYR A 847 13.11 -24.24 36.74
C TYR A 847 13.92 -23.02 36.21
N ALA A 848 14.78 -22.41 37.03
CA ALA A 848 15.64 -21.26 36.69
C ALA A 848 16.98 -21.26 37.43
N PHE A 849 17.99 -20.65 36.79
CA PHE A 849 19.30 -20.37 37.38
C PHE A 849 19.97 -19.08 36.84
N ASN A 850 20.93 -18.54 37.60
CA ASN A 850 21.64 -17.30 37.31
C ASN A 850 23.15 -17.35 37.52
N TYR A 851 23.91 -16.46 36.85
CA TYR A 851 25.38 -16.62 36.74
C TYR A 851 26.20 -15.37 36.38
N VAL A 852 27.23 -15.02 37.16
CA VAL A 852 28.12 -13.84 36.99
C VAL A 852 29.41 -14.22 36.32
N LEU A 853 29.67 -13.63 35.17
CA LEU A 853 30.96 -13.62 34.53
C LEU A 853 31.77 -12.42 35.04
N GLY A 854 33.04 -12.61 35.37
CA GLY A 854 33.98 -11.54 35.71
C GLY A 854 35.44 -11.90 35.49
N GLY A 855 36.37 -10.96 35.74
CA GLY A 855 37.81 -11.04 35.48
C GLY A 855 38.68 -11.00 36.75
N GLY A 856 39.67 -11.87 36.88
CA GLY A 856 40.64 -11.87 38.02
C GLY A 856 41.82 -10.89 37.84
N ALA A 857 42.34 -10.34 38.95
CA ALA A 857 43.37 -9.28 38.98
C ALA A 857 44.67 -9.59 38.20
N ALA A 858 45.26 -8.57 37.55
CA ALA A 858 46.47 -8.69 36.74
C ALA A 858 47.76 -8.85 37.57
N PHE A 859 48.72 -9.66 37.09
CA PHE A 859 50.09 -9.74 37.63
C PHE A 859 50.80 -8.38 37.45
N ARG A 860 51.22 -7.71 38.54
CA ARG A 860 52.23 -6.64 38.46
C ARG A 860 53.61 -7.20 38.82
N THR A 861 54.59 -7.06 37.92
CA THR A 861 56.01 -7.18 38.28
C THR A 861 56.43 -5.95 39.08
N SER A 862 57.04 -6.14 40.25
CA SER A 862 57.58 -5.02 41.03
C SER A 862 58.71 -4.30 40.28
N ALA A 863 59.11 -3.12 40.74
CA ALA A 863 60.25 -2.35 40.22
C ALA A 863 61.61 -3.09 40.24
N LEU A 864 61.63 -4.34 40.74
CA LEU A 864 62.77 -5.28 40.77
C LEU A 864 62.57 -6.53 39.89
N GLY A 865 61.52 -6.61 39.06
CA GLY A 865 61.33 -7.70 38.08
C GLY A 865 60.86 -9.06 38.64
N VAL A 866 60.40 -9.12 39.89
CA VAL A 866 59.90 -10.37 40.50
C VAL A 866 58.35 -10.39 40.52
N PRO A 867 57.69 -11.48 40.08
CA PRO A 867 56.23 -11.61 40.11
C PRO A 867 55.74 -11.90 41.52
N MET A 868 54.73 -11.18 42.03
CA MET A 868 54.01 -11.54 43.27
C MET A 868 52.49 -11.56 43.06
N LEU A 869 51.85 -12.53 43.72
CA LEU A 869 50.45 -12.91 43.64
C LEU A 869 49.71 -12.29 44.84
N ASP A 870 48.71 -11.43 44.61
CA ASP A 870 47.93 -10.88 45.72
C ASP A 870 46.63 -11.66 45.95
N THR A 871 46.65 -12.33 47.09
CA THR A 871 45.62 -12.97 47.93
C THR A 871 44.17 -13.15 47.41
N VAL A 872 43.78 -14.43 47.23
CA VAL A 872 42.40 -14.90 47.44
C VAL A 872 42.33 -15.42 48.89
N SER A 873 41.37 -14.94 49.68
CA SER A 873 41.17 -15.35 51.08
C SER A 873 40.74 -16.82 51.19
N ALA A 874 41.44 -17.62 52.01
CA ALA A 874 41.13 -19.03 52.25
C ALA A 874 39.86 -19.21 53.10
N VAL A 875 38.92 -20.06 52.66
CA VAL A 875 37.75 -20.51 53.43
C VAL A 875 38.15 -21.67 54.37
N PRO A 876 37.73 -21.73 55.65
CA PRO A 876 38.12 -22.79 56.58
C PRO A 876 37.47 -24.16 56.26
N GLU A 877 38.26 -25.24 56.25
CA GLU A 877 37.82 -26.59 55.90
C GLU A 877 37.07 -27.35 57.04
N PRO A 878 36.21 -28.33 56.71
CA PRO A 878 35.37 -29.11 57.65
C PRO A 878 36.10 -29.85 58.78
N SER A 879 37.43 -30.00 58.72
CA SER A 879 38.24 -30.66 59.75
C SER A 879 38.24 -29.92 61.09
N ALA A 880 37.94 -28.62 61.10
CA ALA A 880 37.79 -27.83 62.31
C ALA A 880 36.57 -28.27 63.17
N TRP A 881 35.49 -28.73 62.54
CA TRP A 881 34.29 -29.23 63.24
C TRP A 881 34.48 -30.63 63.85
N LEU A 882 35.32 -31.46 63.22
CA LEU A 882 35.72 -32.77 63.75
C LEU A 882 36.60 -32.65 65.00
N MET A 883 37.46 -31.64 65.08
CA MET A 883 38.30 -31.39 66.27
C MET A 883 37.48 -30.89 67.47
N MET A 884 36.42 -30.11 67.23
CA MET A 884 35.56 -29.59 68.30
C MET A 884 34.63 -30.67 68.89
N SER A 885 34.20 -31.65 68.09
CA SER A 885 33.39 -32.79 68.52
C SER A 885 34.21 -33.88 69.24
N LEU A 886 35.46 -34.12 68.81
CA LEU A 886 36.42 -34.95 69.55
C LEU A 886 36.80 -34.34 70.91
N GLY A 887 36.89 -33.00 71.00
CA GLY A 887 37.15 -32.28 72.25
C GLY A 887 36.05 -32.42 73.31
N MET A 888 34.77 -32.44 72.89
CA MET A 888 33.64 -32.63 73.82
C MET A 888 33.42 -34.10 74.21
N GLY A 889 33.70 -35.06 73.31
CA GLY A 889 33.66 -36.49 73.63
C GLY A 889 34.72 -36.93 74.66
N GLY A 890 35.91 -36.30 74.63
CA GLY A 890 36.99 -36.56 75.58
C GLY A 890 36.69 -36.14 77.03
N MET A 891 35.94 -35.05 77.24
CA MET A 891 35.63 -34.57 78.60
C MET A 891 34.59 -35.43 79.32
N LEU A 892 33.64 -36.07 78.60
CA LEU A 892 32.66 -37.00 79.18
C LEU A 892 33.30 -38.33 79.65
N LEU A 893 34.40 -38.75 79.03
CA LEU A 893 35.17 -39.94 79.43
C LEU A 893 36.06 -39.69 80.67
N VAL A 894 36.54 -38.46 80.87
CA VAL A 894 37.32 -38.07 82.06
C VAL A 894 36.42 -37.85 83.29
N ALA A 895 35.18 -37.38 83.11
CA ALA A 895 34.22 -37.26 84.21
C ALA A 895 33.76 -38.62 84.77
N ARG A 896 33.79 -39.70 83.96
CA ARG A 896 33.37 -41.05 84.37
C ARG A 896 34.45 -41.82 85.16
N ARG A 897 35.72 -41.37 85.16
CA ARG A 897 36.85 -42.01 85.89
C ARG A 897 37.07 -41.52 87.32
N ARG A 898 36.27 -40.57 87.85
CA ARG A 898 36.36 -40.11 89.26
C ARG A 898 35.38 -40.80 90.24
N LYS A 899 34.68 -41.86 89.85
CA LYS A 899 33.87 -42.70 90.78
C LYS A 899 34.27 -44.19 90.71
N ALA A 900 35.34 -44.56 91.41
CA ALA A 900 35.64 -45.90 91.99
C ALA A 900 37.08 -45.90 92.57
N ALA A 901 37.33 -45.48 93.82
CA ALA A 901 37.30 -46.26 95.09
C ALA A 901 38.73 -46.77 95.49
N PRO A 902 38.96 -47.43 96.65
CA PRO A 902 39.36 -46.84 97.95
C PRO A 902 40.57 -47.54 98.65
N GLY A 903 41.01 -47.02 99.81
CA GLY A 903 41.46 -47.81 100.97
C GLY A 903 42.95 -48.13 101.15
N ALA A 904 43.42 -47.86 102.38
CA ALA A 904 44.74 -48.08 103.01
C ALA A 904 45.82 -47.01 102.76
#